data_AF-A0A972G7M9-F1
#
_entry.id   AF-A0A972G7M9-F1
#
_cell.length_a   1.000
_cell.length_b   1.000
_cell.length_c   1.000
_cell.angle_alpha   90.00
_cell.angle_beta   90.00
_cell.angle_gamma   90.00
#
_symmetry.space_group_name_H-M   'P 1'
#
loop_
_entity.id
_entity.type
_entity.pdbx_description
1 polymer ?
#
loop_
_entity_poly.entity_id
_entity_poly.type
_entity_poly.pdbx_seq_one_letter_code
_entity_poly.pdbx_strand_id
1 'polypeptide(L)'
;MYLLGTVLIVSSIATALLATIGYALATRGNGTALTLGRLGTRLNFGFVLLIVLLLAYLFIAQRYDVQYVYNYSSQELEFGYRVAAMWAGQPGSFVVWVLWGVIAAQLLIRRTRHAEPYVLSVFMLLHVTLLVFMLVRNPFVPHLDANGVPFMPADGQGLNPTLHNPWMIIHPPILFVGYALLAIPFAFAIAGLWRRDYDGWIHGAIPWALAGWAFLSLALLLGGYWAYETLGWGGYWGWDPVENAALVPWLIGTALLHSMLVQRTHGGLRRSNFVLAIVTYVLVFYATFLTRTGVLSSFSVHSFVEEGLKHLMTGFLAFLAIGSLAFLAVRWRDIPHARSLSEKVLSRDSFFILMIVGLLVIATVIGLGTSMPVISAIPGVGHALQNFFGAAFELDDGTRYNANTTPFTDGRFGLVESFYSMMVPPLALILVLLLTIGPLLGWRDTSFRHVFRALRWPAIVTVLVTCGTVLLGVRELLPLAYVSFGTFAAGTNLVMIIRTLKSGWLRIGGYLAHAGLMILLVGVVGSTAYASPDQTLVIPEGETLSAYGYDFTFNGWRLRPDNTGVLDLSVGHGGQTFHMMPQLYENQMMDATMATPSIHSELFRDVYVTPTDYKPPVDNNMASFFVNETQAIGPYEITFLEFDAAEAHGGIGGLPDSTTGNAGVGEGDSMRALLGAKLLVRYNGQEMEMTPKIQLAAGESDRSQTVQNMPVTFPGGHEISFMTFDPVRRLAVIRVEGLDLPTAPSTAVVTVSIKPAIMLVWSGMIIGVVGGIIASIRRTLEGQATLDGKRNPLGRGWGRIPRLFGPKKRTQGGLSQGAPSLHIQDHQATE
;
A
#
# COMPACT_ATOMS: atom_id res chain seq x y z
N MET A 1 -29.99 10.92 -0.72
CA MET A 1 -28.70 10.60 -1.39
C MET A 1 -28.60 9.14 -1.79
N TYR A 2 -28.93 8.19 -0.91
CA TYR A 2 -28.97 6.74 -1.21
C TYR A 2 -29.69 6.38 -2.52
N LEU A 3 -30.95 6.79 -2.70
CA LEU A 3 -31.73 6.47 -3.91
C LEU A 3 -31.06 7.04 -5.18
N LEU A 4 -30.62 8.29 -5.14
CA LEU A 4 -29.93 8.92 -6.27
C LEU A 4 -28.64 8.16 -6.63
N GLY A 5 -27.79 7.89 -5.64
CA GLY A 5 -26.56 7.14 -5.82
C GLY A 5 -26.82 5.75 -6.39
N THR A 6 -27.80 5.03 -5.83
CA THR A 6 -28.20 3.69 -6.31
C THR A 6 -28.72 3.72 -7.75
N VAL A 7 -29.56 4.70 -8.10
CA VAL A 7 -30.06 4.89 -9.48
C VAL A 7 -28.91 5.18 -10.45
N LEU A 8 -27.91 5.98 -10.05
CA LEU A 8 -26.72 6.21 -10.86
C LEU A 8 -25.93 4.92 -11.07
N ILE A 9 -25.75 4.10 -10.03
CA ILE A 9 -25.07 2.79 -10.13
C ILE A 9 -25.83 1.86 -11.08
N VAL A 10 -27.15 1.72 -10.91
CA VAL A 10 -27.98 0.87 -11.78
C VAL A 10 -27.99 1.37 -13.23
N SER A 11 -28.06 2.69 -13.44
CA SER A 11 -27.96 3.29 -14.77
C SER A 11 -26.59 3.06 -15.41
N SER A 12 -25.54 3.10 -14.60
CA SER A 12 -24.17 2.74 -15.02
C SER A 12 -24.11 1.26 -15.45
N ILE A 13 -24.67 0.34 -14.68
CA ILE A 13 -24.77 -1.09 -15.04
C ILE A 13 -25.54 -1.28 -16.35
N ALA A 14 -26.72 -0.66 -16.47
CA ALA A 14 -27.56 -0.77 -17.67
C ALA A 14 -26.83 -0.27 -18.94
N THR A 15 -26.10 0.85 -18.84
CA THR A 15 -25.33 1.40 -19.96
C THR A 15 -24.06 0.59 -20.27
N ALA A 16 -23.43 -0.01 -19.27
CA ALA A 16 -22.32 -0.94 -19.47
C ALA A 16 -22.79 -2.27 -20.10
N LEU A 17 -23.97 -2.77 -19.75
CA LEU A 17 -24.62 -3.91 -20.41
C LEU A 17 -25.00 -3.57 -21.85
N LEU A 18 -25.58 -2.39 -22.10
CA LEU A 18 -25.83 -1.90 -23.45
C LEU A 18 -24.54 -1.85 -24.28
N ALA A 19 -23.44 -1.37 -23.68
CA ALA A 19 -22.13 -1.36 -24.32
C ALA A 19 -21.68 -2.80 -24.67
N THR A 20 -21.70 -3.69 -23.69
CA THR A 20 -21.28 -5.09 -23.81
C THR A 20 -22.05 -5.83 -24.90
N ILE A 21 -23.38 -5.73 -24.88
CA ILE A 21 -24.28 -6.38 -25.86
C ILE A 21 -24.13 -5.73 -27.23
N GLY A 22 -24.09 -4.39 -27.30
CA GLY A 22 -23.91 -3.66 -28.55
C GLY A 22 -22.63 -4.05 -29.28
N TYR A 23 -21.50 -4.09 -28.56
CA TYR A 23 -20.23 -4.55 -29.12
C TYR A 23 -20.26 -6.05 -29.49
N ALA A 24 -20.86 -6.91 -28.66
CA ALA A 24 -21.00 -8.33 -28.97
C ALA A 24 -21.81 -8.56 -30.27
N LEU A 25 -22.91 -7.85 -30.46
CA LEU A 25 -23.73 -7.92 -31.67
C LEU A 25 -23.03 -7.31 -32.89
N ALA A 26 -22.21 -6.27 -32.68
CA ALA A 26 -21.42 -5.65 -33.75
C ALA A 26 -20.37 -6.60 -34.34
N THR A 27 -19.96 -7.66 -33.62
CA THR A 27 -19.07 -8.69 -34.18
C THR A 27 -19.66 -9.40 -35.41
N ARG A 28 -20.99 -9.38 -35.56
CA ARG A 28 -21.73 -9.95 -36.70
C ARG A 28 -21.88 -8.98 -37.89
N GLY A 29 -21.17 -7.85 -37.88
CA GLY A 29 -21.20 -6.84 -38.96
C GLY A 29 -22.29 -5.76 -38.82
N ASN A 30 -22.99 -5.69 -37.69
CA ASN A 30 -24.06 -4.71 -37.46
C ASN A 30 -23.50 -3.33 -37.04
N GLY A 31 -23.51 -2.36 -37.96
CA GLY A 31 -23.02 -0.99 -37.70
C GLY A 31 -23.84 -0.20 -36.68
N THR A 32 -25.16 -0.45 -36.60
CA THR A 32 -26.03 0.15 -35.59
C THR A 32 -25.67 -0.36 -34.20
N ALA A 33 -25.42 -1.66 -34.06
CA ALA A 33 -24.98 -2.26 -32.80
C ALA A 33 -23.64 -1.69 -32.32
N LEU A 34 -22.70 -1.40 -33.22
CA LEU A 34 -21.44 -0.73 -32.87
C LEU A 34 -21.68 0.68 -32.32
N THR A 35 -22.62 1.40 -32.92
CA THR A 35 -23.01 2.75 -32.47
C THR A 35 -23.64 2.69 -31.08
N LEU A 36 -24.51 1.71 -30.82
CA LEU A 36 -25.07 1.45 -29.49
C LEU A 36 -23.99 1.06 -28.47
N GLY A 37 -23.02 0.23 -28.86
CA GLY A 37 -21.87 -0.12 -28.03
C GLY A 37 -21.09 1.10 -27.55
N ARG A 38 -20.76 1.98 -28.50
CA ARG A 38 -20.07 3.26 -28.23
C ARG A 38 -20.91 4.23 -27.41
N LEU A 39 -22.22 4.32 -27.69
CA LEU A 39 -23.14 5.15 -26.92
C LEU A 39 -23.22 4.67 -25.47
N GLY A 40 -23.43 3.37 -25.25
CA GLY A 40 -23.44 2.77 -23.91
C GLY A 40 -22.15 3.06 -23.16
N THR A 41 -20.99 2.94 -23.82
CA THR A 41 -19.69 3.27 -23.19
C THR A 41 -19.60 4.73 -22.77
N ARG A 42 -20.05 5.68 -23.61
CA ARG A 42 -20.04 7.12 -23.31
C ARG A 42 -21.02 7.51 -22.22
N LEU A 43 -22.23 6.95 -22.24
CA LEU A 43 -23.22 7.19 -21.18
C LEU A 43 -22.74 6.62 -19.84
N ASN A 44 -22.14 5.42 -19.86
CA ASN A 44 -21.54 4.82 -18.69
C ASN A 44 -20.44 5.71 -18.08
N PHE A 45 -19.59 6.34 -18.89
CA PHE A 45 -18.62 7.34 -18.41
C PHE A 45 -19.30 8.50 -17.68
N GLY A 46 -20.39 9.03 -18.23
CA GLY A 46 -21.17 10.09 -17.59
C GLY A 46 -21.72 9.67 -16.23
N PHE A 47 -22.34 8.49 -16.14
CA PHE A 47 -22.88 7.97 -14.88
C PHE A 47 -21.81 7.70 -13.82
N VAL A 48 -20.70 7.07 -14.21
CA VAL A 48 -19.57 6.84 -13.29
C VAL A 48 -18.97 8.17 -12.80
N LEU A 49 -18.83 9.17 -13.67
CA LEU A 49 -18.36 10.49 -13.27
C LEU A 49 -19.32 11.13 -12.26
N LEU A 50 -20.63 11.04 -12.46
CA LEU A 50 -21.63 11.52 -11.51
C LEU A 50 -21.57 10.78 -10.16
N ILE A 51 -21.31 9.46 -10.16
CA ILE A 51 -21.10 8.67 -8.93
C ILE A 51 -19.90 9.20 -8.16
N VAL A 52 -18.77 9.41 -8.84
CA VAL A 52 -17.53 9.92 -8.22
C VAL A 52 -17.75 11.32 -7.66
N LEU A 53 -18.37 12.22 -8.44
CA LEU A 53 -18.64 13.60 -8.00
C LEU A 53 -19.61 13.64 -6.82
N LEU A 54 -20.66 12.81 -6.82
CA LEU A 54 -21.58 12.71 -5.70
C LEU A 54 -20.85 12.19 -4.46
N LEU A 55 -20.04 11.14 -4.58
CA LEU A 55 -19.28 10.61 -3.45
C LEU A 55 -18.28 11.64 -2.90
N ALA A 56 -17.57 12.34 -3.79
CA ALA A 56 -16.65 13.42 -3.40
C ALA A 56 -17.38 14.53 -2.65
N TYR A 57 -18.55 14.95 -3.14
CA TYR A 57 -19.38 15.93 -2.45
C TYR A 57 -19.75 15.46 -1.04
N LEU A 58 -20.14 14.20 -0.85
CA LEU A 58 -20.54 13.67 0.45
C LEU A 58 -19.39 13.67 1.48
N PHE A 59 -18.17 13.31 1.06
CA PHE A 59 -16.98 13.39 1.91
C PHE A 59 -16.55 14.82 2.21
N ILE A 60 -16.49 15.69 1.19
CA ILE A 60 -16.10 17.09 1.35
C ILE A 60 -17.10 17.85 2.24
N ALA A 61 -18.39 17.56 2.08
CA ALA A 61 -19.46 18.14 2.90
C ALA A 61 -19.67 17.42 4.23
N GLN A 62 -18.87 16.39 4.56
CA GLN A 62 -18.93 15.63 5.82
C GLN A 62 -20.35 15.16 6.17
N ARG A 63 -21.03 14.57 5.18
CA ARG A 63 -22.41 14.07 5.28
C ARG A 63 -22.48 12.73 6.02
N TYR A 64 -22.42 12.79 7.35
CA TYR A 64 -22.43 11.61 8.23
C TYR A 64 -23.73 10.81 8.21
N ASP A 65 -24.80 11.31 7.58
CA ASP A 65 -26.00 10.53 7.26
C ASP A 65 -25.74 9.39 6.25
N VAL A 66 -24.56 9.36 5.62
CA VAL A 66 -24.09 8.28 4.76
C VAL A 66 -23.09 7.43 5.53
N GLN A 67 -23.38 6.13 5.69
CA GLN A 67 -22.59 5.21 6.51
C GLN A 67 -21.11 5.19 6.10
N TYR A 68 -20.83 5.25 4.81
CA TYR A 68 -19.45 5.24 4.32
C TYR A 68 -18.68 6.53 4.67
N VAL A 69 -19.35 7.69 4.74
CA VAL A 69 -18.70 8.93 5.19
C VAL A 69 -18.50 8.91 6.69
N TYR A 70 -19.50 8.44 7.44
CA TYR A 70 -19.41 8.26 8.89
C TYR A 70 -18.25 7.35 9.31
N ASN A 71 -18.04 6.23 8.64
CA ASN A 71 -16.99 5.26 9.02
C ASN A 71 -15.55 5.68 8.68
N TYR A 72 -15.34 6.70 7.82
CA TYR A 72 -14.02 7.01 7.25
C TYR A 72 -13.63 8.49 7.28
N SER A 73 -14.46 9.36 7.85
CA SER A 73 -14.21 10.79 7.95
C SER A 73 -14.63 11.31 9.33
N SER A 74 -14.01 12.39 9.78
CA SER A 74 -14.38 13.13 10.99
C SER A 74 -14.28 14.64 10.74
N GLN A 75 -14.76 15.47 11.67
CA GLN A 75 -14.74 16.93 11.55
C GLN A 75 -13.31 17.47 11.53
N GLU A 76 -12.43 16.83 12.31
CA GLU A 76 -11.01 17.19 12.46
C GLU A 76 -10.13 16.72 11.29
N LEU A 77 -10.66 15.85 10.41
CA LEU A 77 -9.89 15.29 9.31
C LEU A 77 -9.49 16.38 8.30
N GLU A 78 -8.19 16.51 8.03
CA GLU A 78 -7.68 17.50 7.09
C GLU A 78 -8.25 17.28 5.68
N PHE A 79 -8.33 18.34 4.87
CA PHE A 79 -8.96 18.29 3.54
C PHE A 79 -8.36 17.20 2.62
N GLY A 80 -7.04 17.02 2.63
CA GLY A 80 -6.38 15.99 1.82
C GLY A 80 -6.85 14.58 2.18
N TYR A 81 -6.92 14.28 3.47
CA TYR A 81 -7.41 12.99 3.97
C TYR A 81 -8.92 12.84 3.83
N ARG A 82 -9.71 13.92 3.90
CA ARG A 82 -11.15 13.88 3.58
C ARG A 82 -11.41 13.46 2.13
N VAL A 83 -10.62 13.96 1.19
CA VAL A 83 -10.72 13.50 -0.21
C VAL A 83 -10.23 12.06 -0.32
N ALA A 84 -9.13 11.70 0.33
CA ALA A 84 -8.59 10.34 0.26
C ALA A 84 -9.46 9.28 0.94
N ALA A 85 -10.26 9.67 1.94
CA ALA A 85 -11.24 8.83 2.59
C ALA A 85 -12.25 8.22 1.59
N MET A 86 -12.46 8.87 0.45
CA MET A 86 -13.26 8.32 -0.65
C MET A 86 -12.82 6.93 -1.09
N TRP A 87 -11.53 6.58 -0.96
CA TRP A 87 -10.99 5.26 -1.31
C TRP A 87 -10.35 4.52 -0.14
N ALA A 88 -10.58 4.97 1.09
CA ALA A 88 -10.09 4.32 2.31
C ALA A 88 -10.82 3.00 2.61
N GLY A 89 -12.08 2.88 2.23
CA GLY A 89 -12.83 1.65 2.40
C GLY A 89 -13.11 0.91 1.10
N GLN A 90 -13.64 -0.29 1.29
CA GLN A 90 -13.97 -1.22 0.21
C GLN A 90 -14.94 -0.62 -0.83
N PRO A 91 -16.08 0.04 -0.48
CA PRO A 91 -16.99 0.66 -1.46
C PRO A 91 -16.29 1.67 -2.37
N GLY A 92 -15.47 2.53 -1.77
CA GLY A 92 -14.71 3.57 -2.46
C GLY A 92 -13.67 3.04 -3.42
N SER A 93 -12.99 1.96 -3.02
CA SER A 93 -11.99 1.29 -3.85
C SER A 93 -12.60 0.79 -5.19
N PHE A 94 -13.84 0.30 -5.17
CA PHE A 94 -14.57 -0.05 -6.41
C PHE A 94 -14.90 1.18 -7.27
N VAL A 95 -15.27 2.30 -6.65
CA VAL A 95 -15.55 3.56 -7.37
C VAL A 95 -14.30 4.01 -8.14
N VAL A 96 -13.13 4.00 -7.51
CA VAL A 96 -11.86 4.37 -8.16
C VAL A 96 -11.51 3.38 -9.28
N TRP A 97 -11.69 2.08 -9.05
CA TRP A 97 -11.41 1.08 -10.08
C TRP A 97 -12.32 1.20 -11.30
N VAL A 98 -13.62 1.39 -11.08
CA VAL A 98 -14.61 1.62 -12.12
C VAL A 98 -14.28 2.92 -12.88
N LEU A 99 -13.94 4.00 -12.19
CA LEU A 99 -13.54 5.27 -12.83
C LEU A 99 -12.40 5.06 -13.84
N TRP A 100 -11.30 4.44 -13.41
CA TRP A 100 -10.16 4.20 -14.30
C TRP A 100 -10.47 3.20 -15.42
N GLY A 101 -11.31 2.19 -15.13
CA GLY A 101 -11.83 1.27 -16.14
C GLY A 101 -12.60 1.98 -17.24
N VAL A 102 -13.54 2.86 -16.90
CA VAL A 102 -14.35 3.57 -17.91
C VAL A 102 -13.55 4.63 -18.67
N ILE A 103 -12.58 5.28 -18.03
CA ILE A 103 -11.62 6.16 -18.72
C ILE A 103 -10.82 5.36 -19.75
N ALA A 104 -10.32 4.18 -19.39
CA ALA A 104 -9.63 3.29 -20.32
C ALA A 104 -10.54 2.85 -21.48
N ALA A 105 -11.81 2.54 -21.22
CA ALA A 105 -12.79 2.20 -22.26
C ALA A 105 -12.96 3.34 -23.29
N GLN A 106 -13.04 4.61 -22.85
CA GLN A 106 -13.11 5.76 -23.77
C GLN A 106 -11.88 5.87 -24.68
N LEU A 107 -10.70 5.59 -24.14
CA LEU A 107 -9.46 5.59 -24.91
C LEU A 107 -9.42 4.43 -25.92
N LEU A 108 -9.95 3.26 -25.54
CA LEU A 108 -9.95 2.07 -26.38
C LEU A 108 -10.83 2.21 -27.64
N ILE A 109 -11.95 2.93 -27.59
CA ILE A 109 -12.81 3.21 -28.76
C ILE A 109 -11.98 3.77 -29.93
N ARG A 110 -11.01 4.65 -29.65
CA ARG A 110 -10.18 5.28 -30.69
C ARG A 110 -8.96 4.44 -31.10
N ARG A 111 -8.56 3.45 -30.30
CA ARG A 111 -7.28 2.73 -30.43
C ARG A 111 -7.41 1.33 -31.00
N THR A 112 -8.58 0.69 -30.87
CA THR A 112 -8.80 -0.73 -31.21
C THR A 112 -9.19 -0.97 -32.66
N ARG A 113 -9.69 0.05 -33.40
CA ARG A 113 -10.08 -0.04 -34.82
C ARG A 113 -10.96 -1.27 -35.09
N HIS A 114 -10.54 -2.19 -35.96
CA HIS A 114 -11.31 -3.39 -36.31
C HIS A 114 -11.46 -4.40 -35.17
N ALA A 115 -10.59 -4.34 -34.15
CA ALA A 115 -10.71 -5.18 -32.96
C ALA A 115 -11.70 -4.61 -31.93
N GLU A 116 -12.23 -3.40 -32.14
CA GLU A 116 -13.07 -2.68 -31.17
C GLU A 116 -14.26 -3.51 -30.66
N PRO A 117 -15.12 -4.12 -31.50
CA PRO A 117 -16.27 -4.86 -31.00
C PRO A 117 -15.89 -6.05 -30.12
N TYR A 118 -14.76 -6.68 -30.39
CA TYR A 118 -14.31 -7.87 -29.68
C TYR A 118 -13.68 -7.49 -28.34
N VAL A 119 -12.77 -6.50 -28.36
CA VAL A 119 -12.03 -6.05 -27.17
C VAL A 119 -12.98 -5.35 -26.18
N LEU A 120 -13.81 -4.43 -26.66
CA LEU A 120 -14.70 -3.67 -25.78
C LEU A 120 -15.86 -4.51 -25.26
N SER A 121 -16.31 -5.55 -25.98
CA SER A 121 -17.30 -6.49 -25.44
C SER A 121 -16.76 -7.21 -24.19
N VAL A 122 -15.55 -7.75 -24.26
CA VAL A 122 -14.91 -8.41 -23.11
C VAL A 122 -14.59 -7.41 -21.99
N PHE A 123 -14.02 -6.26 -22.34
CA PHE A 123 -13.63 -5.25 -21.36
C PHE A 123 -14.83 -4.65 -20.63
N MET A 124 -15.93 -4.34 -21.32
CA MET A 124 -17.14 -3.83 -20.70
C MET A 124 -17.85 -4.90 -19.86
N LEU A 125 -17.75 -6.19 -20.19
CA LEU A 125 -18.27 -7.27 -19.34
C LEU A 125 -17.54 -7.33 -17.98
N LEU A 126 -16.20 -7.19 -17.99
CA LEU A 126 -15.43 -7.05 -16.75
C LEU A 126 -15.87 -5.82 -15.95
N HIS A 127 -16.12 -4.71 -16.65
CA HIS A 127 -16.57 -3.46 -16.05
C HIS A 127 -17.98 -3.58 -15.42
N VAL A 128 -18.92 -4.27 -16.08
CA VAL A 128 -20.25 -4.60 -15.52
C VAL A 128 -20.10 -5.33 -14.19
N THR A 129 -19.17 -6.28 -14.11
CA THR A 129 -18.96 -7.06 -12.88
C THR A 129 -18.51 -6.16 -11.72
N LEU A 130 -17.54 -5.26 -11.97
CA LEU A 130 -17.10 -4.30 -10.94
C LEU A 130 -18.23 -3.38 -10.48
N LEU A 131 -19.09 -2.94 -11.41
CA LEU A 131 -20.28 -2.15 -11.08
C LEU A 131 -21.29 -2.94 -10.24
N VAL A 132 -21.45 -4.25 -10.49
CA VAL A 132 -22.29 -5.13 -9.67
C VAL A 132 -21.73 -5.26 -8.25
N PHE A 133 -20.41 -5.41 -8.08
CA PHE A 133 -19.81 -5.42 -6.75
C PHE A 133 -20.00 -4.10 -6.02
N MET A 134 -19.86 -2.98 -6.73
CA MET A 134 -20.14 -1.65 -6.19
C MET A 134 -21.63 -1.48 -5.84
N LEU A 135 -22.56 -2.11 -6.56
CA LEU A 135 -23.97 -2.12 -6.19
C LEU A 135 -24.23 -2.91 -4.91
N VAL A 136 -23.56 -4.05 -4.73
CA VAL A 136 -23.63 -4.85 -3.49
C VAL A 136 -23.00 -4.08 -2.33
N ARG A 137 -21.86 -3.43 -2.56
CA ARG A 137 -21.14 -2.59 -1.59
C ARG A 137 -21.36 -1.13 -1.90
N ASN A 138 -22.63 -0.74 -1.87
CA ASN A 138 -23.09 0.58 -2.26
C ASN A 138 -22.52 1.66 -1.33
N PRO A 139 -21.72 2.63 -1.83
CA PRO A 139 -21.09 3.66 -0.99
C PRO A 139 -22.08 4.71 -0.47
N PHE A 140 -23.36 4.64 -0.85
CA PHE A 140 -24.39 5.62 -0.50
C PHE A 140 -25.39 5.12 0.54
N VAL A 141 -25.16 3.94 1.14
CA VAL A 141 -26.03 3.35 2.18
C VAL A 141 -26.20 4.36 3.34
N PRO A 142 -27.44 4.60 3.80
CA PRO A 142 -27.68 5.52 4.91
C PRO A 142 -27.11 4.94 6.22
N HIS A 143 -26.60 5.83 7.08
CA HIS A 143 -26.27 5.46 8.45
C HIS A 143 -27.57 5.31 9.27
N LEU A 144 -27.69 4.22 10.02
CA LEU A 144 -28.91 3.86 10.76
C LEU A 144 -28.63 3.85 12.26
N ASP A 145 -29.62 4.27 13.06
CA ASP A 145 -29.55 4.22 14.53
C ASP A 145 -29.82 2.80 15.05
N ALA A 146 -29.81 2.63 16.38
CA ALA A 146 -30.10 1.35 17.02
C ALA A 146 -31.49 0.78 16.69
N ASN A 147 -32.43 1.62 16.23
CA ASN A 147 -33.78 1.23 15.84
C ASN A 147 -33.91 1.00 14.32
N GLY A 148 -32.82 1.14 13.56
CA GLY A 148 -32.80 0.98 12.10
C GLY A 148 -33.32 2.20 11.33
N VAL A 149 -33.44 3.37 11.98
CA VAL A 149 -33.92 4.61 11.36
C VAL A 149 -32.72 5.42 10.86
N PRO A 150 -32.77 5.98 9.63
CA PRO A 150 -31.71 6.86 9.15
C PRO A 150 -31.53 8.07 10.07
N PHE A 151 -30.30 8.29 10.55
CA PHE A 151 -29.95 9.46 11.36
C PHE A 151 -28.62 10.06 10.92
N MET A 152 -28.40 11.32 11.28
CA MET A 152 -27.15 12.03 11.02
C MET A 152 -26.38 12.21 12.33
N PRO A 153 -25.28 11.47 12.55
CA PRO A 153 -24.36 11.71 13.65
C PRO A 153 -23.78 13.12 13.62
N ALA A 154 -23.38 13.62 14.80
CA ALA A 154 -22.68 14.91 14.91
C ALA A 154 -21.26 14.84 14.32
N ASP A 155 -20.59 13.69 14.45
CA ASP A 155 -19.28 13.44 13.87
C ASP A 155 -19.15 11.98 13.39
N GLY A 156 -18.12 11.68 12.59
CA GLY A 156 -17.77 10.34 12.14
C GLY A 156 -16.58 9.74 12.88
N GLN A 157 -16.30 8.47 12.58
CA GLN A 157 -15.24 7.66 13.20
C GLN A 157 -13.82 8.03 12.74
N GLY A 158 -13.68 8.98 11.80
CA GLY A 158 -12.39 9.34 11.26
C GLY A 158 -11.79 8.27 10.35
N LEU A 159 -10.58 8.53 9.86
CA LEU A 159 -9.82 7.56 9.07
C LEU A 159 -9.01 6.69 10.06
N ASN A 160 -8.74 5.43 9.68
CA ASN A 160 -7.81 4.61 10.46
C ASN A 160 -6.47 5.38 10.60
N PRO A 161 -5.96 5.62 11.82
CA PRO A 161 -4.72 6.37 12.04
C PRO A 161 -3.48 5.77 11.34
N THR A 162 -3.44 4.47 11.01
CA THR A 162 -2.32 3.92 10.19
C THR A 162 -2.31 4.50 8.77
N LEU A 163 -3.47 4.98 8.31
CA LEU A 163 -3.69 5.61 7.02
C LEU A 163 -3.50 7.14 7.05
N HIS A 164 -3.23 7.73 8.22
CA HIS A 164 -2.86 9.16 8.35
C HIS A 164 -1.42 9.40 7.86
N ASN A 165 -1.20 9.12 6.58
CA ASN A 165 0.07 9.32 5.92
C ASN A 165 -0.17 9.85 4.49
N PRO A 166 0.62 10.83 3.99
CA PRO A 166 0.45 11.38 2.63
C PRO A 166 0.40 10.33 1.51
N TRP A 167 1.05 9.18 1.67
CA TRP A 167 1.04 8.09 0.69
C TRP A 167 -0.35 7.50 0.48
N MET A 168 -1.23 7.53 1.49
CA MET A 168 -2.64 7.13 1.37
C MET A 168 -3.39 7.94 0.29
N ILE A 169 -2.99 9.18 0.05
CA ILE A 169 -3.62 10.06 -0.94
C ILE A 169 -3.26 9.62 -2.38
N ILE A 170 -2.06 9.08 -2.59
CA ILE A 170 -1.49 8.90 -3.93
C ILE A 170 -1.40 7.43 -4.33
N HIS A 171 -0.95 6.56 -3.42
CA HIS A 171 -0.64 5.17 -3.73
C HIS A 171 -1.87 4.36 -4.20
N PRO A 172 -3.01 4.31 -3.47
CA PRO A 172 -4.14 3.47 -3.88
C PRO A 172 -4.73 3.84 -5.25
N PRO A 173 -4.94 5.12 -5.60
CA PRO A 173 -5.38 5.48 -6.94
C PRO A 173 -4.45 5.00 -8.06
N ILE A 174 -3.12 5.08 -7.86
CA ILE A 174 -2.11 4.63 -8.83
C ILE A 174 -2.16 3.11 -9.01
N LEU A 175 -2.36 2.35 -7.92
CA LEU A 175 -2.56 0.90 -7.97
C LEU A 175 -3.76 0.53 -8.86
N PHE A 176 -4.90 1.20 -8.65
CA PHE A 176 -6.12 0.92 -9.42
C PHE A 176 -6.03 1.32 -10.90
N VAL A 177 -5.22 2.33 -11.24
CA VAL A 177 -4.87 2.59 -12.65
C VAL A 177 -4.15 1.36 -13.23
N GLY A 178 -3.16 0.82 -12.54
CA GLY A 178 -2.45 -0.39 -12.95
C GLY A 178 -3.40 -1.58 -13.18
N TYR A 179 -4.30 -1.84 -12.24
CA TYR A 179 -5.29 -2.93 -12.32
C TYR A 179 -6.27 -2.75 -13.48
N ALA A 180 -6.78 -1.53 -13.69
CA ALA A 180 -7.65 -1.23 -14.82
C ALA A 180 -6.96 -1.43 -16.17
N LEU A 181 -5.69 -1.00 -16.29
CA LEU A 181 -4.94 -1.12 -17.55
C LEU A 181 -4.52 -2.56 -17.87
N LEU A 182 -4.25 -3.40 -16.86
CA LEU A 182 -3.92 -4.81 -17.06
C LEU A 182 -5.14 -5.67 -17.49
N ALA A 183 -6.38 -5.17 -17.35
CA ALA A 183 -7.57 -5.80 -17.95
C ALA A 183 -7.57 -5.74 -19.49
N ILE A 184 -6.85 -4.76 -20.07
CA ILE A 184 -6.81 -4.53 -21.51
C ILE A 184 -6.04 -5.63 -22.26
N PRO A 185 -4.79 -6.02 -21.90
CA PRO A 185 -4.12 -7.14 -22.55
C PRO A 185 -4.90 -8.45 -22.41
N PHE A 186 -5.60 -8.67 -21.29
CA PHE A 186 -6.56 -9.78 -21.15
C PHE A 186 -7.68 -9.69 -22.20
N ALA A 187 -8.33 -8.53 -22.34
CA ALA A 187 -9.40 -8.35 -23.32
C ALA A 187 -8.90 -8.53 -24.76
N PHE A 188 -7.69 -8.07 -25.09
CA PHE A 188 -7.06 -8.34 -26.39
C PHE A 188 -6.76 -9.82 -26.61
N ALA A 189 -6.31 -10.54 -25.57
CA ALA A 189 -6.05 -11.98 -25.65
C ALA A 189 -7.35 -12.75 -25.95
N ILE A 190 -8.42 -12.50 -25.21
CA ILE A 190 -9.72 -13.14 -25.45
C ILE A 190 -10.28 -12.74 -26.84
N ALA A 191 -10.17 -11.47 -27.22
CA ALA A 191 -10.56 -11.01 -28.55
C ALA A 191 -9.74 -11.67 -29.68
N GLY A 192 -8.44 -11.90 -29.46
CA GLY A 192 -7.56 -12.62 -30.38
C GLY A 192 -8.01 -14.07 -30.57
N LEU A 193 -8.35 -14.77 -29.49
CA LEU A 193 -8.90 -16.13 -29.54
C LEU A 193 -10.26 -16.16 -30.26
N TRP A 194 -11.12 -15.18 -30.01
CA TRP A 194 -12.43 -15.05 -30.67
C TRP A 194 -12.27 -14.81 -32.17
N ARG A 195 -11.37 -13.90 -32.58
CA ARG A 195 -11.12 -13.58 -33.99
C ARG A 195 -10.23 -14.58 -34.71
N ARG A 196 -9.65 -15.55 -33.99
CA ARG A 196 -8.54 -16.41 -34.47
C ARG A 196 -7.36 -15.60 -35.00
N ASP A 197 -7.14 -14.42 -34.41
CA ASP A 197 -6.03 -13.52 -34.72
C ASP A 197 -4.91 -13.75 -33.69
N TYR A 198 -4.03 -14.71 -33.98
CA TYR A 198 -3.03 -15.18 -33.02
C TYR A 198 -1.77 -14.33 -32.95
N ASP A 199 -1.55 -13.41 -33.89
CA ASP A 199 -0.37 -12.54 -33.97
C ASP A 199 -0.69 -11.03 -33.96
N GLY A 200 -1.88 -10.62 -34.40
CA GLY A 200 -2.29 -9.21 -34.43
C GLY A 200 -2.59 -8.66 -33.04
N TRP A 201 -3.18 -9.45 -32.14
CA TRP A 201 -3.64 -9.00 -30.83
C TRP A 201 -2.54 -8.36 -29.97
N ILE A 202 -1.31 -8.89 -30.02
CA ILE A 202 -0.18 -8.37 -29.25
C ILE A 202 0.21 -6.94 -29.62
N HIS A 203 -0.05 -6.51 -30.87
CA HIS A 203 0.27 -5.15 -31.32
C HIS A 203 -0.63 -4.13 -30.62
N GLY A 204 -1.89 -4.49 -30.41
CA GLY A 204 -2.83 -3.70 -29.62
C GLY A 204 -2.55 -3.79 -28.12
N ALA A 205 -2.15 -4.97 -27.62
CA ALA A 205 -1.97 -5.22 -26.20
C ALA A 205 -0.68 -4.63 -25.59
N ILE A 206 0.46 -4.66 -26.30
CA ILE A 206 1.78 -4.27 -25.75
C ILE A 206 1.78 -2.88 -25.09
N PRO A 207 1.27 -1.80 -25.72
CA PRO A 207 1.28 -0.48 -25.09
C PRO A 207 0.52 -0.43 -23.76
N TRP A 208 -0.57 -1.19 -23.65
CA TRP A 208 -1.40 -1.24 -22.45
C TRP A 208 -0.83 -2.14 -21.37
N ALA A 209 -0.26 -3.30 -21.74
CA ALA A 209 0.49 -4.13 -20.81
C ALA A 209 1.66 -3.35 -20.20
N LEU A 210 2.33 -2.54 -21.00
CA LEU A 210 3.46 -1.72 -20.54
C LEU A 210 3.02 -0.55 -19.67
N ALA A 211 1.91 0.11 -20.02
CA ALA A 211 1.32 1.15 -19.18
C ALA A 211 0.84 0.58 -17.83
N GLY A 212 0.09 -0.53 -17.84
CA GLY A 212 -0.38 -1.19 -16.62
C GLY A 212 0.79 -1.67 -15.75
N TRP A 213 1.82 -2.25 -16.35
CA TRP A 213 3.07 -2.61 -15.66
C TRP A 213 3.75 -1.40 -15.04
N ALA A 214 3.85 -0.27 -15.75
CA ALA A 214 4.51 0.94 -15.23
C ALA A 214 3.75 1.57 -14.05
N PHE A 215 2.41 1.65 -14.13
CA PHE A 215 1.59 2.13 -13.01
C PHE A 215 1.66 1.18 -11.81
N LEU A 216 1.68 -0.14 -12.05
CA LEU A 216 1.84 -1.12 -10.98
C LEU A 216 3.24 -1.07 -10.35
N SER A 217 4.30 -0.85 -11.13
CA SER A 217 5.65 -0.57 -10.60
C SER A 217 5.66 0.67 -9.71
N LEU A 218 4.99 1.75 -10.14
CA LEU A 218 4.90 2.98 -9.35
C LEU A 218 4.07 2.77 -8.07
N ALA A 219 2.98 2.01 -8.14
CA ALA A 219 2.20 1.65 -6.96
C ALA A 219 3.05 0.90 -5.94
N LEU A 220 3.72 -0.18 -6.36
CA LEU A 220 4.60 -0.98 -5.50
C LEU A 220 5.75 -0.14 -4.91
N LEU A 221 6.28 0.84 -5.67
CA LEU A 221 7.26 1.79 -5.16
C LEU A 221 6.69 2.63 -4.04
N LEU A 222 5.54 3.28 -4.28
CA LEU A 222 4.91 4.16 -3.29
C LEU A 222 4.49 3.38 -2.05
N GLY A 223 3.99 2.15 -2.21
CA GLY A 223 3.62 1.26 -1.10
C GLY A 223 4.83 0.80 -0.30
N GLY A 224 5.91 0.42 -0.98
CA GLY A 224 7.19 0.09 -0.34
C GLY A 224 7.79 1.27 0.43
N TYR A 225 7.70 2.48 -0.11
CA TYR A 225 8.20 3.69 0.56
C TYR A 225 7.31 4.08 1.74
N TRP A 226 6.00 3.91 1.62
CA TRP A 226 5.10 4.08 2.76
C TRP A 226 5.44 3.11 3.90
N ALA A 227 5.60 1.82 3.60
CA ALA A 227 6.01 0.83 4.58
C ALA A 227 7.40 1.13 5.20
N TYR A 228 8.30 1.74 4.43
CA TYR A 228 9.62 2.18 4.93
C TYR A 228 9.47 3.25 6.00
N GLU A 229 8.61 4.24 5.77
CA GLU A 229 8.40 5.35 6.71
C GLU A 229 7.57 4.97 7.93
N THR A 230 6.61 4.06 7.81
CA THR A 230 5.67 3.75 8.91
C THR A 230 6.02 2.49 9.68
N LEU A 231 6.43 1.42 9.01
CA LEU A 231 6.79 0.15 9.65
C LEU A 231 8.29 0.05 9.98
N GLY A 232 9.04 1.09 9.61
CA GLY A 232 10.48 1.16 9.78
C GLY A 232 11.25 0.06 9.03
N TRP A 233 10.60 -0.63 8.08
CA TRP A 233 11.07 -1.86 7.43
C TRP A 233 11.71 -2.87 8.42
N GLY A 234 10.94 -3.69 9.13
CA GLY A 234 11.45 -4.88 9.87
C GLY A 234 12.29 -5.86 9.01
N GLY A 235 12.21 -5.65 7.70
CA GLY A 235 13.07 -6.05 6.60
C GLY A 235 12.29 -5.76 5.31
N TYR A 236 12.84 -6.06 4.13
CA TYR A 236 12.14 -5.75 2.87
C TYR A 236 10.80 -6.49 2.74
N TRP A 237 10.67 -7.68 3.33
CA TRP A 237 9.46 -8.48 3.28
C TRP A 237 8.50 -8.22 4.44
N GLY A 238 8.88 -7.36 5.39
CA GLY A 238 8.04 -6.87 6.48
C GLY A 238 6.98 -5.86 6.05
N TRP A 239 6.82 -5.58 4.75
CA TRP A 239 5.69 -4.80 4.23
C TRP A 239 4.39 -5.62 4.12
N ASP A 240 3.25 -4.93 4.02
CA ASP A 240 1.91 -5.52 4.09
C ASP A 240 1.67 -6.64 3.03
N PRO A 241 1.05 -7.79 3.38
CA PRO A 241 0.69 -8.86 2.43
C PRO A 241 -0.12 -8.41 1.21
N VAL A 242 -0.84 -7.29 1.29
CA VAL A 242 -1.52 -6.63 0.16
C VAL A 242 -0.54 -6.24 -0.94
N GLU A 243 0.65 -5.76 -0.59
CA GLU A 243 1.71 -5.41 -1.54
C GLU A 243 2.30 -6.66 -2.20
N ASN A 244 2.48 -7.75 -1.42
CA ASN A 244 2.86 -9.05 -1.98
C ASN A 244 1.81 -9.55 -2.98
N ALA A 245 0.52 -9.37 -2.69
CA ALA A 245 -0.56 -9.74 -3.61
C ALA A 245 -0.51 -8.93 -4.91
N ALA A 246 -0.10 -7.66 -4.87
CA ALA A 246 0.11 -6.82 -6.05
C ALA A 246 1.41 -7.12 -6.82
N LEU A 247 2.45 -7.61 -6.14
CA LEU A 247 3.74 -7.99 -6.73
C LEU A 247 3.63 -9.22 -7.64
N VAL A 248 2.78 -10.19 -7.29
CA VAL A 248 2.59 -11.42 -8.07
C VAL A 248 2.12 -11.16 -9.51
N PRO A 249 1.01 -10.44 -9.78
CA PRO A 249 0.61 -10.10 -11.14
C PRO A 249 1.64 -9.20 -11.85
N TRP A 250 2.41 -8.39 -11.12
CA TRP A 250 3.52 -7.62 -11.70
C TRP A 250 4.63 -8.51 -12.26
N LEU A 251 5.02 -9.58 -11.54
CA LEU A 251 6.01 -10.56 -12.00
C LEU A 251 5.52 -11.32 -13.24
N ILE A 252 4.27 -11.81 -13.23
CA ILE A 252 3.66 -12.47 -14.40
C ILE A 252 3.52 -11.48 -15.57
N GLY A 253 3.14 -10.23 -15.30
CA GLY A 253 3.06 -9.17 -16.30
C GLY A 253 4.43 -8.83 -16.92
N THR A 254 5.49 -8.90 -16.12
CA THR A 254 6.88 -8.77 -16.59
C THR A 254 7.23 -9.91 -17.54
N ALA A 255 6.88 -11.15 -17.20
CA ALA A 255 7.04 -12.31 -18.08
C ALA A 255 6.26 -12.13 -19.39
N LEU A 256 5.00 -11.67 -19.31
CA LEU A 256 4.13 -11.38 -20.47
C LEU A 256 4.75 -10.33 -21.41
N LEU A 257 5.28 -9.23 -20.88
CA LEU A 257 5.92 -8.19 -21.69
C LEU A 257 7.11 -8.73 -22.50
N HIS A 258 7.94 -9.55 -21.86
CA HIS A 258 9.11 -10.15 -22.49
C HIS A 258 8.73 -11.22 -23.50
N SER A 259 7.72 -12.05 -23.20
CA SER A 259 7.26 -13.11 -24.09
C SER A 259 6.48 -12.56 -25.30
N MET A 260 5.73 -11.45 -25.16
CA MET A 260 5.13 -10.73 -26.29
C MET A 260 6.18 -10.12 -27.21
N LEU A 261 7.34 -9.71 -26.68
CA LEU A 261 8.46 -9.26 -27.50
C LEU A 261 9.03 -10.38 -28.37
N VAL A 262 9.18 -11.58 -27.81
CA VAL A 262 9.62 -12.77 -28.55
C VAL A 262 8.62 -13.10 -29.67
N GLN A 263 7.32 -13.06 -29.37
CA GLN A 263 6.29 -13.28 -30.40
C GLN A 263 6.35 -12.22 -31.51
N ARG A 264 6.44 -10.93 -31.15
CA ARG A 264 6.53 -9.83 -32.13
C ARG A 264 7.73 -9.94 -33.06
N THR A 265 8.85 -10.48 -32.56
CA THR A 265 10.12 -10.52 -33.30
C THR A 265 10.31 -11.81 -34.09
N HIS A 266 9.89 -12.95 -33.56
CA HIS A 266 10.18 -14.29 -34.11
C HIS A 266 8.94 -15.15 -34.34
N GLY A 267 7.74 -14.71 -33.93
CA GLY A 267 6.51 -15.51 -33.96
C GLY A 267 6.50 -16.66 -32.93
N GLY A 268 7.38 -16.62 -31.93
CA GLY A 268 7.49 -17.61 -30.86
C GLY A 268 6.50 -17.39 -29.72
N LEU A 269 6.33 -18.38 -28.84
CA LEU A 269 5.60 -18.27 -27.56
C LEU A 269 4.11 -17.83 -27.63
N ARG A 270 3.44 -17.98 -28.79
CA ARG A 270 2.03 -17.59 -28.96
C ARG A 270 1.11 -18.13 -27.86
N ARG A 271 1.17 -19.44 -27.63
CA ARG A 271 0.36 -20.14 -26.62
C ARG A 271 0.64 -19.60 -25.21
N SER A 272 1.92 -19.46 -24.87
CA SER A 272 2.34 -18.90 -23.58
C SER A 272 1.84 -17.48 -23.38
N ASN A 273 1.82 -16.63 -24.42
CA ASN A 273 1.34 -15.25 -24.30
C ASN A 273 -0.16 -15.16 -24.00
N PHE A 274 -0.98 -16.06 -24.56
CA PHE A 274 -2.38 -16.15 -24.16
C PHE A 274 -2.53 -16.58 -22.71
N VAL A 275 -1.79 -17.61 -22.26
CA VAL A 275 -1.80 -18.05 -20.86
C VAL A 275 -1.37 -16.92 -19.92
N LEU A 276 -0.25 -16.26 -20.20
CA LEU A 276 0.29 -15.19 -19.38
C LEU A 276 -0.66 -14.00 -19.32
N ALA A 277 -1.26 -13.57 -20.43
CA ALA A 277 -2.25 -12.49 -20.43
C ALA A 277 -3.51 -12.82 -19.62
N ILE A 278 -3.97 -14.07 -19.70
CA ILE A 278 -5.08 -14.58 -18.90
C ILE A 278 -4.71 -14.57 -17.40
N VAL A 279 -3.62 -15.24 -17.06
CA VAL A 279 -3.17 -15.43 -15.68
C VAL A 279 -2.81 -14.11 -15.01
N THR A 280 -2.16 -13.16 -15.70
CA THR A 280 -1.87 -11.83 -15.14
C THR A 280 -3.15 -11.15 -14.64
N TYR A 281 -4.22 -11.13 -15.42
CA TYR A 281 -5.44 -10.44 -15.00
C TYR A 281 -6.27 -11.24 -14.00
N VAL A 282 -6.29 -12.57 -14.11
CA VAL A 282 -6.84 -13.44 -13.06
C VAL A 282 -6.15 -13.17 -11.72
N LEU A 283 -4.84 -12.98 -11.71
CA LEU A 283 -4.07 -12.66 -10.51
C LEU A 283 -4.30 -11.24 -9.98
N VAL A 284 -4.53 -10.25 -10.86
CA VAL A 284 -5.01 -8.91 -10.43
C VAL A 284 -6.36 -9.04 -9.71
N PHE A 285 -7.26 -9.84 -10.26
CA PHE A 285 -8.55 -10.08 -9.61
C PHE A 285 -8.40 -10.88 -8.32
N TYR A 286 -7.51 -11.87 -8.30
CA TYR A 286 -7.19 -12.66 -7.10
C TYR A 286 -6.59 -11.79 -5.99
N ALA A 287 -5.67 -10.89 -6.30
CA ALA A 287 -5.14 -9.90 -5.36
C ALA A 287 -6.27 -9.03 -4.79
N THR A 288 -7.27 -8.70 -5.61
CA THR A 288 -8.46 -8.00 -5.11
C THR A 288 -9.31 -8.90 -4.22
N PHE A 289 -9.55 -10.15 -4.60
CA PHE A 289 -10.25 -11.11 -3.76
C PHE A 289 -9.59 -11.23 -2.38
N LEU A 290 -8.27 -11.41 -2.30
CA LEU A 290 -7.54 -11.56 -1.04
C LEU A 290 -7.76 -10.38 -0.09
N THR A 291 -7.75 -9.16 -0.61
CA THR A 291 -7.76 -7.97 0.26
C THR A 291 -9.15 -7.35 0.43
N ARG A 292 -10.16 -7.78 -0.35
CA ARG A 292 -11.54 -7.25 -0.31
C ARG A 292 -12.57 -8.29 0.14
N THR A 293 -12.19 -9.44 0.71
CA THR A 293 -13.18 -10.46 1.14
C THR A 293 -13.03 -10.93 2.59
N GLY A 294 -12.26 -10.20 3.42
CA GLY A 294 -11.98 -10.62 4.81
C GLY A 294 -10.99 -11.77 4.92
N VAL A 295 -10.38 -12.22 3.81
CA VAL A 295 -9.38 -13.29 3.85
C VAL A 295 -8.12 -12.86 4.58
N LEU A 296 -7.68 -11.63 4.35
CA LEU A 296 -6.47 -11.07 4.95
C LEU A 296 -6.74 -10.16 6.16
N SER A 297 -7.99 -10.02 6.63
CA SER A 297 -8.36 -8.99 7.64
C SER A 297 -7.60 -9.10 8.95
N SER A 298 -7.17 -10.31 9.32
CA SER A 298 -6.35 -10.55 10.52
C SER A 298 -4.84 -10.46 10.27
N PHE A 299 -4.41 -10.37 9.01
CA PHE A 299 -3.01 -10.45 8.58
C PHE A 299 -2.52 -9.16 7.89
N SER A 300 -3.42 -8.22 7.60
CA SER A 300 -3.14 -7.01 6.83
C SER A 300 -4.05 -5.87 7.26
N VAL A 301 -3.43 -4.76 7.66
CA VAL A 301 -4.13 -3.52 8.05
C VAL A 301 -4.76 -2.82 6.84
N HIS A 302 -4.27 -3.10 5.63
CA HIS A 302 -4.80 -2.56 4.37
C HIS A 302 -5.87 -3.47 3.73
N SER A 303 -6.29 -4.53 4.41
CA SER A 303 -7.32 -5.44 3.92
C SER A 303 -8.66 -5.22 4.63
N PHE A 304 -9.75 -5.50 3.90
CA PHE A 304 -11.11 -5.26 4.38
C PHE A 304 -11.73 -6.53 4.97
N VAL A 305 -12.59 -6.36 5.96
CA VAL A 305 -13.38 -7.45 6.58
C VAL A 305 -14.39 -8.08 5.61
N GLU A 306 -14.88 -9.27 5.94
CA GLU A 306 -15.91 -9.96 5.14
C GLU A 306 -17.25 -9.25 5.36
N GLU A 307 -17.84 -8.76 4.27
CA GLU A 307 -19.15 -8.11 4.32
C GLU A 307 -20.02 -8.50 3.11
N GLY A 308 -20.15 -9.81 2.87
CA GLY A 308 -21.08 -10.40 1.90
C GLY A 308 -20.60 -10.49 0.45
N LEU A 309 -19.38 -10.04 0.13
CA LEU A 309 -18.83 -10.14 -1.24
C LEU A 309 -18.13 -11.47 -1.53
N LYS A 310 -17.75 -12.24 -0.51
CA LYS A 310 -16.85 -13.39 -0.66
C LYS A 310 -17.35 -14.40 -1.70
N HIS A 311 -18.60 -14.83 -1.60
CA HIS A 311 -19.16 -15.83 -2.52
C HIS A 311 -19.26 -15.32 -3.95
N LEU A 312 -19.69 -14.07 -4.14
CA LEU A 312 -19.85 -13.47 -5.46
C LEU A 312 -18.49 -13.27 -6.15
N MET A 313 -17.49 -12.76 -5.42
CA MET A 313 -16.13 -12.61 -5.94
C MET A 313 -15.46 -13.96 -6.21
N THR A 314 -15.71 -14.97 -5.36
CA THR A 314 -15.21 -16.34 -5.58
C THR A 314 -15.80 -16.94 -6.86
N GLY A 315 -17.12 -16.84 -7.05
CA GLY A 315 -17.80 -17.34 -8.24
C GLY A 315 -17.31 -16.64 -9.51
N PHE A 316 -17.13 -15.32 -9.47
CA PHE A 316 -16.58 -14.59 -10.61
C PHE A 316 -15.10 -14.90 -10.86
N LEU A 317 -14.26 -15.03 -9.84
CA LEU A 317 -12.87 -15.44 -10.00
C LEU A 317 -12.79 -16.82 -10.66
N ALA A 318 -13.61 -17.78 -10.22
CA ALA A 318 -13.69 -19.10 -10.82
C ALA A 318 -14.16 -19.03 -12.27
N PHE A 319 -15.21 -18.26 -12.57
CA PHE A 319 -15.67 -18.03 -13.94
C PHE A 319 -14.59 -17.38 -14.82
N LEU A 320 -13.91 -16.36 -14.32
CA LEU A 320 -12.85 -15.64 -15.03
C LEU A 320 -11.69 -16.59 -15.34
N ALA A 321 -11.20 -17.35 -14.35
CA ALA A 321 -10.08 -18.27 -14.51
C ALA A 321 -10.45 -19.47 -15.39
N ILE A 322 -11.48 -20.24 -15.01
CA ILE A 322 -11.88 -21.46 -15.70
C ILE A 322 -12.42 -21.12 -17.09
N GLY A 323 -13.27 -20.11 -17.22
CA GLY A 323 -13.89 -19.74 -18.50
C GLY A 323 -12.88 -19.27 -19.53
N SER A 324 -11.93 -18.41 -19.15
CA SER A 324 -10.89 -17.93 -20.07
C SER A 324 -9.88 -19.02 -20.46
N LEU A 325 -9.46 -19.86 -19.51
CA LEU A 325 -8.55 -20.98 -19.76
C LEU A 325 -9.24 -22.08 -20.59
N ALA A 326 -10.51 -22.38 -20.32
CA ALA A 326 -11.30 -23.31 -21.14
C ALA A 326 -11.46 -22.80 -22.57
N PHE A 327 -11.71 -21.49 -22.74
CA PHE A 327 -11.79 -20.90 -24.08
C PHE A 327 -10.45 -20.99 -24.84
N LEU A 328 -9.33 -20.76 -24.14
CA LEU A 328 -8.00 -21.00 -24.69
C LEU A 328 -7.78 -22.49 -25.03
N ALA A 329 -8.20 -23.42 -24.18
CA ALA A 329 -8.07 -24.85 -24.40
C ALA A 329 -8.84 -25.30 -25.66
N VAL A 330 -10.06 -24.79 -25.86
CA VAL A 330 -10.86 -25.02 -27.08
C VAL A 330 -10.12 -24.54 -28.33
N ARG A 331 -9.42 -23.40 -28.24
CA ARG A 331 -8.66 -22.80 -29.34
C ARG A 331 -7.22 -23.28 -29.44
N TRP A 332 -6.77 -24.18 -28.56
CA TRP A 332 -5.35 -24.51 -28.43
C TRP A 332 -4.75 -25.10 -29.71
N ARG A 333 -5.54 -25.94 -30.40
CA ARG A 333 -5.16 -26.59 -31.66
C ARG A 333 -5.18 -25.63 -32.85
N ASP A 334 -6.00 -24.59 -32.80
CA ASP A 334 -6.09 -23.56 -33.84
C ASP A 334 -4.85 -22.63 -33.83
N ILE A 335 -4.18 -22.50 -32.68
CA ILE A 335 -3.00 -21.64 -32.53
C ILE A 335 -1.81 -22.24 -33.31
N PRO A 336 -1.28 -21.53 -34.32
CA PRO A 336 -0.17 -22.02 -35.13
C PRO A 336 1.03 -22.37 -34.25
N HIS A 337 1.66 -23.51 -34.56
CA HIS A 337 2.90 -23.90 -33.91
C HIS A 337 3.91 -22.74 -34.03
N ALA A 338 4.51 -22.41 -32.90
CA ALA A 338 5.59 -21.44 -32.84
C ALA A 338 6.73 -21.93 -33.75
N ARG A 339 7.45 -20.99 -34.36
CA ARG A 339 8.75 -21.30 -34.98
C ARG A 339 9.64 -21.95 -33.90
N SER A 340 10.43 -22.95 -34.26
CA SER A 340 11.38 -23.55 -33.31
C SER A 340 12.27 -22.46 -32.75
N LEU A 341 12.34 -22.41 -31.42
CA LEU A 341 13.30 -21.56 -30.71
C LEU A 341 14.70 -22.13 -30.99
N SER A 342 15.73 -21.31 -30.90
CA SER A 342 17.11 -21.77 -31.18
C SER A 342 17.45 -23.00 -30.35
N GLU A 343 17.94 -24.06 -31.00
CA GLU A 343 18.41 -25.29 -30.34
C GLU A 343 19.71 -25.07 -29.55
N LYS A 344 20.36 -23.90 -29.74
CA LYS A 344 21.57 -23.54 -29.01
C LYS A 344 21.23 -23.02 -27.62
N VAL A 345 21.89 -23.60 -26.61
CA VAL A 345 21.80 -23.18 -25.21
C VAL A 345 22.23 -21.71 -25.02
N LEU A 346 23.26 -21.26 -25.73
CA LEU A 346 23.73 -19.86 -25.73
C LEU A 346 23.02 -19.01 -26.78
N SER A 347 21.69 -18.98 -26.72
CA SER A 347 20.84 -18.12 -27.54
C SER A 347 20.04 -17.16 -26.66
N ARG A 348 19.73 -15.98 -27.20
CA ARG A 348 18.82 -15.06 -26.53
C ARG A 348 17.46 -15.73 -26.27
N ASP A 349 16.96 -16.55 -27.19
CA ASP A 349 15.71 -17.28 -27.03
C ASP A 349 15.71 -18.18 -25.77
N SER A 350 16.77 -18.98 -25.57
CA SER A 350 16.90 -19.84 -24.38
C SER A 350 16.93 -19.03 -23.09
N PHE A 351 17.66 -17.91 -23.06
CA PHE A 351 17.71 -17.03 -21.88
C PHE A 351 16.38 -16.34 -21.60
N PHE A 352 15.61 -15.96 -22.63
CA PHE A 352 14.27 -15.43 -22.45
C PHE A 352 13.33 -16.46 -21.82
N ILE A 353 13.40 -17.73 -22.23
CA ILE A 353 12.61 -18.81 -21.62
C ILE A 353 13.01 -19.01 -20.16
N LEU A 354 14.31 -19.12 -19.86
CA LEU A 354 14.81 -19.28 -18.49
C LEU A 354 14.38 -18.11 -17.60
N MET A 355 14.43 -16.88 -18.12
CA MET A 355 13.95 -15.70 -17.41
C MET A 355 12.44 -15.77 -17.15
N ILE A 356 11.64 -16.15 -18.14
CA ILE A 356 10.19 -16.32 -17.98
C ILE A 356 9.91 -17.36 -16.90
N VAL A 357 10.55 -18.53 -16.96
CA VAL A 357 10.39 -19.59 -15.95
C VAL A 357 10.82 -19.09 -14.57
N GLY A 358 11.95 -18.40 -14.45
CA GLY A 358 12.41 -17.83 -13.17
C GLY A 358 11.40 -16.85 -12.57
N LEU A 359 10.83 -15.95 -13.39
CA LEU A 359 9.77 -15.03 -12.95
C LEU A 359 8.52 -15.78 -12.50
N LEU A 360 8.11 -16.84 -13.22
CA LEU A 360 6.97 -17.67 -12.84
C LEU A 360 7.20 -18.40 -11.52
N VAL A 361 8.40 -18.94 -11.30
CA VAL A 361 8.75 -19.63 -10.05
C VAL A 361 8.72 -18.67 -8.87
N ILE A 362 9.34 -17.49 -8.99
CA ILE A 362 9.32 -16.47 -7.93
C ILE A 362 7.89 -16.00 -7.64
N ALA A 363 7.11 -15.72 -8.68
CA ALA A 363 5.70 -15.33 -8.53
C ALA A 363 4.87 -16.44 -7.86
N THR A 364 5.19 -17.70 -8.12
CA THR A 364 4.51 -18.85 -7.49
C THR A 364 4.86 -18.95 -6.01
N VAL A 365 6.14 -18.81 -5.64
CA VAL A 365 6.58 -18.85 -4.24
C VAL A 365 5.94 -17.72 -3.42
N ILE A 366 5.99 -16.49 -3.92
CA ILE A 366 5.36 -15.34 -3.27
C ILE A 366 3.85 -15.54 -3.22
N GLY A 367 3.23 -15.91 -4.35
CA GLY A 367 1.80 -16.11 -4.44
C GLY A 367 1.27 -17.21 -3.52
N LEU A 368 2.01 -18.31 -3.35
CA LEU A 368 1.67 -19.35 -2.38
C LEU A 368 1.74 -18.82 -0.96
N GLY A 369 2.85 -18.14 -0.59
CA GLY A 369 3.00 -17.56 0.74
C GLY A 369 1.88 -16.57 1.09
N THR A 370 1.58 -15.64 0.19
CA THR A 370 0.49 -14.66 0.38
C THR A 370 -0.89 -15.32 0.44
N SER A 371 -1.04 -16.51 -0.15
CA SER A 371 -2.29 -17.27 -0.16
C SER A 371 -2.45 -18.21 1.04
N MET A 372 -1.48 -18.29 1.94
CA MET A 372 -1.53 -19.24 3.07
C MET A 372 -2.77 -19.10 3.93
N PRO A 373 -3.30 -17.90 4.22
CA PRO A 373 -4.58 -17.77 4.92
C PRO A 373 -5.77 -18.43 4.19
N VAL A 374 -5.76 -18.46 2.85
CA VAL A 374 -6.79 -19.14 2.05
C VAL A 374 -6.57 -20.65 2.04
N ILE A 375 -5.31 -21.07 1.91
CA ILE A 375 -4.93 -22.48 1.76
C ILE A 375 -5.11 -23.23 3.09
N SER A 376 -4.65 -22.65 4.19
CA SER A 376 -4.78 -23.20 5.54
C SER A 376 -6.23 -23.29 6.00
N ALA A 377 -7.09 -22.38 5.52
CA ALA A 377 -8.53 -22.42 5.77
C ALA A 377 -9.26 -23.65 5.16
N ILE A 378 -8.62 -24.40 4.26
CA ILE A 378 -9.23 -25.61 3.69
C ILE A 378 -9.19 -26.72 4.76
N PRO A 379 -10.35 -27.34 5.10
CA PRO A 379 -10.41 -28.35 6.15
C PRO A 379 -9.37 -29.47 5.95
N GLY A 380 -8.57 -29.72 6.99
CA GLY A 380 -7.49 -30.72 7.00
C GLY A 380 -6.19 -30.30 6.30
N VAL A 381 -6.21 -29.31 5.40
CA VAL A 381 -5.01 -28.82 4.70
C VAL A 381 -4.11 -28.03 5.64
N GLY A 382 -4.68 -27.17 6.49
CA GLY A 382 -3.92 -26.43 7.51
C GLY A 382 -3.05 -27.38 8.35
N HIS A 383 -3.65 -28.43 8.92
CA HIS A 383 -2.92 -29.46 9.68
C HIS A 383 -1.90 -30.23 8.84
N ALA A 384 -2.24 -30.61 7.59
CA ALA A 384 -1.32 -31.34 6.73
C ALA A 384 -0.09 -30.50 6.35
N LEU A 385 -0.27 -29.22 6.02
CA LEU A 385 0.81 -28.29 5.73
C LEU A 385 1.64 -28.00 6.98
N GLN A 386 0.96 -27.80 8.11
CA GLN A 386 1.58 -27.61 9.41
C GLN A 386 2.49 -28.82 9.77
N ASN A 387 2.00 -30.04 9.59
CA ASN A 387 2.79 -31.27 9.78
C ASN A 387 3.92 -31.41 8.75
N PHE A 388 3.69 -31.02 7.49
CA PHE A 388 4.67 -31.14 6.42
C PHE A 388 5.84 -30.16 6.58
N PHE A 389 5.54 -28.92 6.95
CA PHE A 389 6.55 -27.88 7.12
C PHE A 389 7.28 -27.96 8.47
N GLY A 390 6.64 -28.50 9.52
CA GLY A 390 7.28 -28.60 10.81
C GLY A 390 7.76 -27.23 11.32
N ALA A 391 8.83 -27.21 12.13
CA ALA A 391 9.42 -26.00 12.69
C ALA A 391 10.23 -25.17 11.68
N ALA A 392 10.11 -25.47 10.38
CA ALA A 392 10.89 -24.80 9.33
C ALA A 392 10.50 -23.33 9.14
N PHE A 393 9.28 -22.94 9.53
CA PHE A 393 8.77 -21.59 9.38
C PHE A 393 8.15 -21.07 10.67
N GLU A 394 8.23 -19.76 10.81
CA GLU A 394 7.57 -18.98 11.87
C GLU A 394 6.19 -18.55 11.39
N LEU A 395 5.23 -18.58 12.31
CA LEU A 395 3.83 -18.21 12.08
C LEU A 395 3.60 -16.75 12.49
N ASP A 396 2.51 -16.17 12.01
CA ASP A 396 2.17 -14.75 12.21
C ASP A 396 1.89 -14.35 13.65
N ASP A 397 1.64 -15.31 14.54
CA ASP A 397 1.54 -15.11 15.98
C ASP A 397 2.90 -15.07 16.71
N GLY A 398 4.01 -15.08 15.96
CA GLY A 398 5.37 -15.08 16.50
C GLY A 398 5.79 -16.42 17.10
N THR A 399 4.96 -17.46 16.98
CA THR A 399 5.33 -18.80 17.40
C THR A 399 6.12 -19.50 16.31
N ARG A 400 7.24 -20.13 16.72
CA ARG A 400 7.84 -21.18 15.90
C ARG A 400 6.97 -22.41 16.03
N TYR A 401 6.66 -23.06 14.91
CA TYR A 401 5.83 -24.25 14.95
C TYR A 401 6.44 -25.32 15.88
N ASN A 402 5.64 -25.82 16.81
CA ASN A 402 5.93 -26.94 17.70
C ASN A 402 4.80 -27.97 17.55
N ALA A 403 5.14 -29.26 17.53
CA ALA A 403 4.17 -30.35 17.44
C ALA A 403 3.15 -30.36 18.61
N ASN A 404 3.44 -29.64 19.70
CA ASN A 404 2.59 -29.51 20.87
C ASN A 404 1.79 -28.18 20.91
N THR A 405 1.97 -27.27 19.95
CA THR A 405 1.16 -26.03 19.90
C THR A 405 -0.26 -26.39 19.49
N THR A 406 -1.25 -25.95 20.27
CA THR A 406 -2.65 -26.07 19.87
C THR A 406 -2.85 -25.33 18.55
N PRO A 407 -3.45 -25.97 17.53
CA PRO A 407 -3.80 -25.28 16.29
C PRO A 407 -4.62 -24.02 16.56
N PHE A 408 -4.51 -23.01 15.69
CA PHE A 408 -5.42 -21.87 15.69
C PHE A 408 -6.87 -22.35 15.77
N THR A 409 -7.70 -21.64 16.54
CA THR A 409 -9.11 -21.99 16.80
C THR A 409 -9.96 -22.06 15.54
N ASP A 410 -9.54 -21.42 14.44
CA ASP A 410 -10.16 -21.47 13.11
C ASP A 410 -9.31 -22.17 12.02
N GLY A 411 -8.10 -22.62 12.38
CA GLY A 411 -7.16 -23.34 11.51
C GLY A 411 -6.39 -22.49 10.48
N ARG A 412 -6.51 -21.16 10.47
CA ARG A 412 -5.82 -20.29 9.50
C ARG A 412 -4.48 -19.78 10.02
N PHE A 413 -3.51 -19.66 9.14
CA PHE A 413 -2.22 -19.02 9.45
C PHE A 413 -1.63 -18.30 8.24
N GLY A 414 -0.83 -17.27 8.52
CA GLY A 414 0.01 -16.57 7.56
C GLY A 414 1.45 -17.07 7.61
N LEU A 415 2.22 -16.81 6.55
CA LEU A 415 3.68 -16.94 6.62
C LEU A 415 4.28 -15.55 6.85
N VAL A 416 5.22 -15.46 7.79
CA VAL A 416 5.88 -14.21 8.14
C VAL A 416 7.04 -13.86 7.22
N GLU A 417 7.62 -12.69 7.42
CA GLU A 417 8.77 -12.17 6.68
C GLU A 417 9.90 -13.20 6.49
N SER A 418 10.22 -14.01 7.52
CA SER A 418 11.31 -14.98 7.47
C SER A 418 11.19 -15.99 6.33
N PHE A 419 9.96 -16.41 5.97
CA PHE A 419 9.71 -17.29 4.82
C PHE A 419 10.20 -16.65 3.51
N TYR A 420 9.81 -15.40 3.26
CA TYR A 420 10.13 -14.71 2.02
C TYR A 420 11.62 -14.35 1.95
N SER A 421 12.19 -13.91 3.07
CA SER A 421 13.62 -13.62 3.21
C SER A 421 14.49 -14.86 2.99
N MET A 422 14.00 -16.06 3.30
CA MET A 422 14.69 -17.31 3.02
C MET A 422 14.50 -17.77 1.55
N MET A 423 13.27 -17.72 1.03
CA MET A 423 12.92 -18.39 -0.22
C MET A 423 13.16 -17.55 -1.47
N VAL A 424 12.95 -16.23 -1.41
CA VAL A 424 12.98 -15.37 -2.60
C VAL A 424 14.38 -14.99 -3.04
N PRO A 425 15.33 -14.60 -2.17
CA PRO A 425 16.64 -14.15 -2.62
C PRO A 425 17.43 -15.20 -3.43
N PRO A 426 17.51 -16.49 -3.05
CA PRO A 426 18.20 -17.48 -3.89
C PRO A 426 17.63 -17.58 -5.31
N LEU A 427 16.31 -17.46 -5.45
CA LEU A 427 15.62 -17.49 -6.75
C LEU A 427 15.87 -16.21 -7.55
N ALA A 428 15.83 -15.05 -6.89
CA ALA A 428 16.11 -13.77 -7.54
C ALA A 428 17.56 -13.66 -8.02
N LEU A 429 18.52 -14.33 -7.36
CA LEU A 429 19.90 -14.41 -7.84
C LEU A 429 20.01 -15.08 -9.22
N ILE A 430 19.17 -16.08 -9.52
CA ILE A 430 19.10 -16.70 -10.84
C ILE A 430 18.71 -15.64 -11.90
N LEU A 431 17.77 -14.76 -11.59
CA LEU A 431 17.40 -13.66 -12.50
C LEU A 431 18.55 -12.67 -12.70
N VAL A 432 19.29 -12.33 -11.64
CA VAL A 432 20.48 -11.46 -11.72
C VAL A 432 21.51 -12.05 -12.70
N LEU A 433 21.79 -13.35 -12.59
CA LEU A 433 22.71 -14.07 -13.48
C LEU A 433 22.25 -14.04 -14.94
N LEU A 434 20.96 -14.25 -15.19
CA LEU A 434 20.38 -14.19 -16.53
C LEU A 434 20.48 -12.77 -17.12
N LEU A 435 20.35 -11.74 -16.28
CA LEU A 435 20.49 -10.33 -16.67
C LEU A 435 21.94 -9.91 -16.93
N THR A 436 22.93 -10.68 -16.46
CA THR A 436 24.34 -10.49 -16.85
C THR A 436 24.56 -10.86 -18.31
N ILE A 437 24.13 -12.04 -18.74
CA ILE A 437 24.51 -12.59 -20.05
C ILE A 437 23.48 -12.22 -21.13
N GLY A 438 22.18 -12.28 -20.79
CA GLY A 438 21.06 -12.10 -21.73
C GLY A 438 21.13 -10.85 -22.63
N PRO A 439 21.47 -9.66 -22.11
CA PRO A 439 21.61 -8.45 -22.93
C PRO A 439 22.64 -8.56 -24.06
N LEU A 440 23.69 -9.37 -23.88
CA LEU A 440 24.80 -9.51 -24.83
C LEU A 440 24.55 -10.53 -25.93
N LEU A 441 23.61 -11.46 -25.73
CA LEU A 441 23.36 -12.55 -26.67
C LEU A 441 22.64 -12.07 -27.93
N GLY A 442 23.06 -12.54 -29.10
CA GLY A 442 22.31 -12.43 -30.34
C GLY A 442 21.11 -13.36 -30.37
N TRP A 443 20.13 -13.07 -31.24
CA TRP A 443 18.91 -13.86 -31.36
C TRP A 443 19.13 -15.30 -31.87
N ARG A 444 20.03 -15.51 -32.82
CA ARG A 444 20.28 -16.84 -33.40
C ARG A 444 21.55 -17.50 -32.87
N ASP A 445 22.63 -16.73 -32.79
CA ASP A 445 23.92 -17.22 -32.32
C ASP A 445 24.77 -16.04 -31.84
N THR A 446 25.70 -16.31 -30.93
CA THR A 446 26.64 -15.32 -30.42
C THR A 446 28.04 -15.91 -30.37
N SER A 447 28.99 -15.27 -31.05
CA SER A 447 30.40 -15.67 -30.95
C SER A 447 30.91 -15.48 -29.53
N PHE A 448 31.46 -16.55 -28.96
CA PHE A 448 32.05 -16.55 -27.62
C PHE A 448 33.11 -15.45 -27.44
N ARG A 449 33.94 -15.19 -28.47
CA ARG A 449 34.96 -14.13 -28.44
C ARG A 449 34.36 -12.73 -28.26
N HIS A 450 33.19 -12.48 -28.86
CA HIS A 450 32.50 -11.18 -28.73
C HIS A 450 31.91 -10.99 -27.34
N VAL A 451 31.33 -12.05 -26.76
CA VAL A 451 30.83 -12.05 -25.38
C VAL A 451 31.97 -11.79 -24.41
N PHE A 452 33.06 -12.55 -24.51
CA PHE A 452 34.23 -12.40 -23.65
C PHE A 452 34.82 -10.97 -23.70
N ARG A 453 34.99 -10.41 -24.90
CA ARG A 453 35.51 -9.02 -25.05
C ARG A 453 34.58 -7.97 -24.44
N ALA A 454 33.26 -8.21 -24.44
CA ALA A 454 32.29 -7.32 -23.81
C ALA A 454 32.28 -7.44 -22.27
N LEU A 455 32.50 -8.65 -21.75
CA LEU A 455 32.43 -8.95 -20.32
C LEU A 455 33.73 -8.67 -19.56
N ARG A 456 34.89 -8.57 -20.22
CA ARG A 456 36.19 -8.41 -19.53
C ARG A 456 36.24 -7.26 -18.53
N TRP A 457 35.68 -6.10 -18.87
CA TRP A 457 35.70 -4.94 -17.98
C TRP A 457 34.68 -5.08 -16.84
N PRO A 458 33.40 -5.44 -17.09
CA PRO A 458 32.48 -5.79 -16.01
C PRO A 458 33.03 -6.88 -15.07
N ALA A 459 33.72 -7.90 -15.59
CA ALA A 459 34.32 -8.97 -14.78
C ALA A 459 35.45 -8.46 -13.88
N ILE A 460 36.37 -7.65 -14.41
CA ILE A 460 37.44 -7.03 -13.59
C ILE A 460 36.85 -6.16 -12.48
N VAL A 461 35.89 -5.30 -12.83
CA VAL A 461 35.21 -4.44 -11.84
C VAL A 461 34.49 -5.30 -10.79
N THR A 462 33.84 -6.37 -11.20
CA THR A 462 33.17 -7.30 -10.28
C THR A 462 34.14 -7.91 -9.28
N VAL A 463 35.31 -8.38 -9.74
CA VAL A 463 36.33 -8.93 -8.83
C VAL A 463 36.82 -7.85 -7.87
N LEU A 464 37.13 -6.65 -8.36
CA LEU A 464 37.60 -5.54 -7.52
C LEU A 464 36.56 -5.13 -6.46
N VAL A 465 35.28 -4.98 -6.86
CA VAL A 465 34.19 -4.64 -5.94
C VAL A 465 33.94 -5.76 -4.95
N THR A 466 33.92 -7.01 -5.39
CA THR A 466 33.73 -8.18 -4.50
C THR A 466 34.88 -8.26 -3.48
N CYS A 467 36.13 -8.14 -3.91
CA CYS A 467 37.29 -8.06 -3.02
C CYS A 467 37.18 -6.89 -2.05
N GLY A 468 36.80 -5.70 -2.54
CA GLY A 468 36.53 -4.52 -1.71
C GLY A 468 35.48 -4.80 -0.63
N THR A 469 34.35 -5.42 -0.97
CA THR A 469 33.31 -5.76 0.01
C THR A 469 33.75 -6.80 1.04
N VAL A 470 34.56 -7.78 0.64
CA VAL A 470 35.16 -8.75 1.58
C VAL A 470 36.12 -8.05 2.53
N LEU A 471 36.92 -7.10 2.05
CA LEU A 471 37.80 -6.27 2.87
C LEU A 471 37.03 -5.36 3.84
N LEU A 472 35.83 -4.90 3.44
CA LEU A 472 34.90 -4.14 4.27
C LEU A 472 34.11 -5.00 5.28
N GLY A 473 34.38 -6.31 5.35
CA GLY A 473 33.82 -7.19 6.38
C GLY A 473 32.58 -7.98 5.96
N VAL A 474 32.14 -7.91 4.70
CA VAL A 474 31.06 -8.76 4.18
C VAL A 474 31.57 -10.20 4.08
N ARG A 475 31.03 -11.10 4.90
CA ARG A 475 31.46 -12.52 4.97
C ARG A 475 30.41 -13.52 4.49
N GLU A 476 29.15 -13.11 4.41
CA GLU A 476 28.07 -14.01 4.06
C GLU A 476 28.03 -14.30 2.57
N LEU A 477 27.81 -15.58 2.21
CA LEU A 477 27.86 -16.02 0.82
C LEU A 477 26.80 -15.36 -0.06
N LEU A 478 25.58 -15.21 0.46
CA LEU A 478 24.45 -14.70 -0.30
C LEU A 478 24.59 -13.19 -0.61
N PRO A 479 24.84 -12.30 0.37
CA PRO A 479 25.18 -10.91 0.07
C PRO A 479 26.39 -10.74 -0.85
N LEU A 480 27.45 -11.52 -0.67
CA LEU A 480 28.61 -11.49 -1.58
C LEU A 480 28.22 -11.89 -3.02
N ALA A 481 27.39 -12.92 -3.17
CA ALA A 481 26.90 -13.34 -4.48
C ALA A 481 26.05 -12.23 -5.13
N TYR A 482 25.20 -11.55 -4.35
CA TYR A 482 24.42 -10.42 -4.84
C TYR A 482 25.27 -9.23 -5.25
N VAL A 483 26.22 -8.82 -4.42
CA VAL A 483 27.19 -7.77 -4.76
C VAL A 483 27.95 -8.15 -6.03
N SER A 484 28.45 -9.38 -6.11
CA SER A 484 29.26 -9.86 -7.23
C SER A 484 28.44 -9.91 -8.53
N PHE A 485 27.37 -10.71 -8.56
CA PHE A 485 26.55 -10.87 -9.77
C PHE A 485 25.75 -9.61 -10.10
N GLY A 486 25.32 -8.84 -9.10
CA GLY A 486 24.67 -7.54 -9.28
C GLY A 486 25.61 -6.52 -9.91
N THR A 487 26.86 -6.40 -9.43
CA THR A 487 27.89 -5.56 -10.05
C THR A 487 28.18 -6.01 -11.48
N PHE A 488 28.27 -7.32 -11.71
CA PHE A 488 28.54 -7.86 -13.03
C PHE A 488 27.41 -7.57 -14.02
N ALA A 489 26.16 -7.76 -13.58
CA ALA A 489 24.96 -7.47 -14.36
C ALA A 489 24.81 -5.97 -14.62
N ALA A 490 25.01 -5.12 -13.61
CA ALA A 490 24.97 -3.66 -13.75
C ALA A 490 26.06 -3.17 -14.72
N GLY A 491 27.29 -3.66 -14.57
CA GLY A 491 28.40 -3.35 -15.48
C GLY A 491 28.12 -3.80 -16.91
N THR A 492 27.51 -4.97 -17.10
CA THR A 492 27.14 -5.45 -18.43
C THR A 492 26.05 -4.59 -19.08
N ASN A 493 25.02 -4.21 -18.31
CA ASN A 493 23.99 -3.30 -18.78
C ASN A 493 24.56 -1.90 -19.06
N LEU A 494 25.51 -1.41 -18.27
CA LEU A 494 26.23 -0.16 -18.52
C LEU A 494 27.00 -0.19 -19.84
N VAL A 495 27.72 -1.29 -20.13
CA VAL A 495 28.37 -1.48 -21.45
C VAL A 495 27.33 -1.40 -22.58
N MET A 496 26.16 -2.01 -22.38
CA MET A 496 25.07 -1.94 -23.37
C MET A 496 24.46 -0.55 -23.51
N ILE A 497 24.32 0.20 -22.41
CA ILE A 497 23.89 1.60 -22.42
C ILE A 497 24.88 2.43 -23.25
N ILE A 498 26.19 2.37 -22.94
CA ILE A 498 27.23 3.14 -23.63
C ILE A 498 27.24 2.82 -25.14
N ARG A 499 27.16 1.53 -25.51
CA ARG A 499 27.11 1.11 -26.91
C ARG A 499 25.86 1.61 -27.63
N THR A 500 24.72 1.55 -26.94
CA THR A 500 23.40 1.85 -27.54
C THR A 500 23.13 3.35 -27.58
N LEU A 501 23.73 4.14 -26.69
CA LEU A 501 23.54 5.59 -26.61
C LEU A 501 23.88 6.30 -27.93
N LYS A 502 24.91 5.81 -28.64
CA LYS A 502 25.28 6.29 -29.99
C LYS A 502 24.15 6.16 -31.01
N SER A 503 23.20 5.25 -30.78
CA SER A 503 22.05 4.99 -31.64
C SER A 503 20.78 5.74 -31.20
N GLY A 504 20.82 6.49 -30.10
CA GLY A 504 19.70 7.30 -29.56
C GLY A 504 19.35 6.95 -28.12
N TRP A 505 19.12 7.98 -27.30
CA TRP A 505 18.91 7.86 -25.85
C TRP A 505 17.66 7.04 -25.48
N LEU A 506 16.57 7.14 -26.25
CA LEU A 506 15.34 6.35 -26.02
C LEU A 506 15.58 4.84 -26.08
N ARG A 507 16.67 4.37 -26.70
CA ARG A 507 16.98 2.95 -26.83
C ARG A 507 17.63 2.35 -25.59
N ILE A 508 18.10 3.17 -24.66
CA ILE A 508 18.79 2.69 -23.45
C ILE A 508 17.82 2.28 -22.33
N GLY A 509 16.54 2.68 -22.42
CA GLY A 509 15.57 2.54 -21.31
C GLY A 509 15.49 1.14 -20.71
N GLY A 510 15.46 0.10 -21.55
CA GLY A 510 15.41 -1.29 -21.05
C GLY A 510 16.66 -1.70 -20.26
N TYR A 511 17.85 -1.31 -20.73
CA TYR A 511 19.09 -1.59 -20.01
C TYR A 511 19.21 -0.77 -18.72
N LEU A 512 18.68 0.46 -18.73
CA LEU A 512 18.61 1.30 -17.53
C LEU A 512 17.66 0.68 -16.49
N ALA A 513 16.51 0.17 -16.91
CA ALA A 513 15.57 -0.53 -16.04
C ALA A 513 16.21 -1.75 -15.37
N HIS A 514 16.95 -2.56 -16.15
CA HIS A 514 17.67 -3.71 -15.61
C HIS A 514 18.79 -3.29 -14.65
N ALA A 515 19.57 -2.26 -14.97
CA ALA A 515 20.62 -1.76 -14.08
C ALA A 515 20.05 -1.27 -12.74
N GLY A 516 18.93 -0.53 -12.78
CA GLY A 516 18.21 -0.11 -11.58
C GLY A 516 17.76 -1.29 -10.71
N LEU A 517 17.20 -2.35 -11.33
CA LEU A 517 16.83 -3.57 -10.62
C LEU A 517 18.03 -4.22 -9.92
N MET A 518 19.23 -4.23 -10.52
CA MET A 518 20.42 -4.82 -9.89
C MET A 518 20.87 -4.01 -8.67
N ILE A 519 20.87 -2.68 -8.77
CA ILE A 519 21.21 -1.79 -7.65
C ILE A 519 20.20 -1.96 -6.52
N LEU A 520 18.91 -2.04 -6.85
CA LEU A 520 17.83 -2.29 -5.90
C LEU A 520 18.04 -3.61 -5.16
N LEU A 521 18.28 -4.71 -5.87
CA LEU A 521 18.42 -6.03 -5.25
C LEU A 521 19.65 -6.14 -4.35
N VAL A 522 20.76 -5.50 -4.73
CA VAL A 522 21.94 -5.39 -3.85
C VAL A 522 21.61 -4.58 -2.59
N GLY A 523 20.88 -3.48 -2.74
CA GLY A 523 20.38 -2.67 -1.62
C GLY A 523 19.51 -3.49 -0.66
N VAL A 524 18.52 -4.22 -1.18
CA VAL A 524 17.57 -5.01 -0.39
C VAL A 524 18.28 -6.10 0.42
N VAL A 525 19.19 -6.84 -0.22
CA VAL A 525 19.94 -7.90 0.47
C VAL A 525 20.92 -7.30 1.47
N GLY A 526 21.61 -6.23 1.10
CA GLY A 526 22.55 -5.54 1.99
C GLY A 526 21.88 -4.97 3.23
N SER A 527 20.73 -4.31 3.05
CA SER A 527 19.96 -3.69 4.14
C SER A 527 19.32 -4.69 5.07
N THR A 528 19.05 -5.91 4.60
CA THR A 528 18.43 -6.97 5.40
C THR A 528 19.51 -7.81 6.12
N ALA A 529 20.56 -8.23 5.39
CA ALA A 529 21.59 -9.10 5.95
C ALA A 529 22.53 -8.38 6.95
N TYR A 530 22.74 -7.08 6.78
CA TYR A 530 23.62 -6.28 7.64
C TYR A 530 22.85 -5.23 8.47
N ALA A 531 21.53 -5.37 8.59
CA ALA A 531 20.79 -4.61 9.59
C ALA A 531 21.34 -4.93 10.99
N SER A 532 21.50 -3.92 11.83
CA SER A 532 21.72 -4.18 13.25
C SER A 532 20.46 -4.81 13.85
N PRO A 533 20.59 -5.67 14.86
CA PRO A 533 19.42 -6.14 15.59
C PRO A 533 18.69 -4.96 16.24
N ASP A 534 17.40 -5.13 16.48
CA ASP A 534 16.63 -4.15 17.23
C ASP A 534 17.11 -4.14 18.70
N GLN A 535 17.51 -2.97 19.18
CA GLN A 535 17.93 -2.77 20.57
C GLN A 535 16.97 -1.82 21.27
N THR A 536 16.28 -2.30 22.31
CA THR A 536 15.43 -1.46 23.14
C THR A 536 16.26 -0.65 24.14
N LEU A 537 16.08 0.67 24.12
CA LEU A 537 16.62 1.63 25.05
C LEU A 537 15.51 2.18 25.94
N VAL A 538 15.78 2.28 27.22
CA VAL A 538 14.90 2.87 28.24
C VAL A 538 15.63 4.10 28.76
N ILE A 539 15.34 5.27 28.20
CA ILE A 539 16.11 6.51 28.39
C ILE A 539 15.35 7.44 29.33
N PRO A 540 15.81 7.66 30.57
CA PRO A 540 15.26 8.69 31.45
C PRO A 540 15.47 10.09 30.86
N GLU A 541 14.55 11.01 31.14
CA GLU A 541 14.62 12.39 30.68
C GLU A 541 15.89 13.08 31.20
N GLY A 542 16.62 13.73 30.29
CA GLY A 542 17.91 14.36 30.56
C GLY A 542 19.11 13.41 30.56
N GLU A 543 18.90 12.09 30.56
CA GLU A 543 19.97 11.10 30.47
C GLU A 543 20.31 10.76 29.01
N THR A 544 21.52 10.25 28.81
CA THR A 544 22.03 9.83 27.50
C THR A 544 22.42 8.37 27.55
N LEU A 545 21.87 7.56 26.63
CA LEU A 545 22.25 6.18 26.44
C LEU A 545 22.82 5.97 25.05
N SER A 546 23.86 5.16 24.94
CA SER A 546 24.53 4.90 23.66
C SER A 546 24.14 3.56 23.07
N ALA A 547 23.83 3.53 21.78
CA ALA A 547 23.64 2.31 20.99
C ALA A 547 24.25 2.46 19.61
N TYR A 548 24.92 1.42 19.12
CA TYR A 548 25.52 1.38 17.78
C TYR A 548 26.42 2.57 17.41
N GLY A 549 27.05 3.22 18.41
CA GLY A 549 27.91 4.40 18.22
C GLY A 549 27.15 5.73 18.13
N TYR A 550 25.85 5.74 18.44
CA TYR A 550 25.01 6.92 18.57
C TYR A 550 24.65 7.14 20.03
N ASP A 551 24.66 8.39 20.46
CA ASP A 551 24.29 8.82 21.79
C ASP A 551 22.87 9.40 21.75
N PHE A 552 21.92 8.76 22.42
CA PHE A 552 20.51 9.14 22.45
C PHE A 552 20.19 9.82 23.77
N THR A 553 19.84 11.11 23.71
CA THR A 553 19.39 11.90 24.86
C THR A 553 17.90 12.15 24.75
N PHE A 554 17.13 11.79 25.78
CA PHE A 554 15.69 12.07 25.82
C PHE A 554 15.43 13.44 26.43
N ASN A 555 14.86 14.36 25.63
CA ASN A 555 14.60 15.74 26.03
C ASN A 555 13.18 15.97 26.58
N GLY A 556 12.34 14.93 26.58
CA GLY A 556 10.97 14.98 27.08
C GLY A 556 9.89 14.71 26.03
N TRP A 557 8.65 14.67 26.50
CA TRP A 557 7.46 14.40 25.69
C TRP A 557 6.79 15.69 25.20
N ARG A 558 6.34 15.71 23.94
CA ARG A 558 5.59 16.82 23.36
C ARG A 558 4.30 16.32 22.74
N LEU A 559 3.20 17.01 23.03
CA LEU A 559 1.92 16.76 22.38
C LEU A 559 1.75 17.74 21.22
N ARG A 560 1.50 17.24 20.02
CA ARG A 560 1.18 18.07 18.85
C ARG A 560 -0.29 18.48 18.84
N PRO A 561 -0.67 19.51 18.05
CA PRO A 561 -2.06 19.99 17.98
C PRO A 561 -3.08 18.93 17.56
N ASP A 562 -2.64 17.89 16.86
CA ASP A 562 -3.41 16.72 16.44
C ASP A 562 -3.50 15.64 17.53
N ASN A 563 -3.15 15.98 18.77
CA ASN A 563 -3.07 15.07 19.93
C ASN A 563 -2.04 13.93 19.75
N THR A 564 -1.16 14.03 18.76
CA THR A 564 -0.09 13.06 18.56
C THR A 564 1.04 13.32 19.55
N GLY A 565 1.34 12.31 20.37
CA GLY A 565 2.50 12.30 21.23
C GLY A 565 3.82 12.13 20.47
N VAL A 566 4.83 12.86 20.88
CA VAL A 566 6.16 12.87 20.26
C VAL A 566 7.21 12.77 21.35
N LEU A 567 8.11 11.80 21.21
CA LEU A 567 9.30 11.72 22.06
C LEU A 567 10.40 12.56 21.39
N ASP A 568 10.90 13.60 22.06
CA ASP A 568 11.97 14.44 21.54
C ASP A 568 13.33 13.86 21.92
N LEU A 569 14.07 13.37 20.94
CA LEU A 569 15.40 12.78 21.14
C LEU A 569 16.46 13.62 20.42
N SER A 570 17.50 14.02 21.16
CA SER A 570 18.74 14.51 20.58
C SER A 570 19.66 13.32 20.35
N VAL A 571 20.14 13.14 19.12
CA VAL A 571 21.01 12.03 18.74
C VAL A 571 22.37 12.56 18.30
N GLY A 572 23.40 12.18 19.04
CA GLY A 572 24.79 12.54 18.78
C GLY A 572 25.54 11.44 18.04
N HIS A 573 26.30 11.79 17.00
CA HIS A 573 27.22 10.89 16.32
C HIS A 573 28.35 11.66 15.62
N GLY A 574 29.60 11.26 15.87
CA GLY A 574 30.76 11.82 15.16
C GLY A 574 30.93 13.33 15.34
N GLY A 575 30.51 13.88 16.48
CA GLY A 575 30.55 15.31 16.78
C GLY A 575 29.42 16.14 16.16
N GLN A 576 28.48 15.51 15.46
CA GLN A 576 27.24 16.15 15.01
C GLN A 576 26.07 15.69 15.88
N THR A 577 25.10 16.58 16.06
CA THR A 577 23.84 16.26 16.76
C THR A 577 22.67 16.58 15.84
N PHE A 578 21.70 15.67 15.79
CA PHE A 578 20.45 15.85 15.05
C PHE A 578 19.27 15.42 15.92
N HIS A 579 18.08 15.95 15.62
CA HIS A 579 16.87 15.61 16.37
C HIS A 579 16.10 14.47 15.69
N MET A 580 15.61 13.54 16.49
CA MET A 580 14.70 12.47 16.08
C MET A 580 13.43 12.57 16.91
N MET A 581 12.29 12.47 16.23
CA MET A 581 10.96 12.74 16.83
C MET A 581 10.00 11.59 16.51
N PRO A 582 10.24 10.39 17.07
CA PRO A 582 9.29 9.28 16.93
C PRO A 582 7.96 9.63 17.60
N GLN A 583 6.88 9.06 17.06
CA GLN A 583 5.52 9.43 17.43
C GLN A 583 4.82 8.25 18.09
N LEU A 584 4.22 8.48 19.25
CA LEU A 584 3.46 7.48 20.00
C LEU A 584 2.17 8.14 20.47
N TYR A 585 1.02 7.55 20.16
CA TYR A 585 -0.26 8.09 20.62
C TYR A 585 -1.33 7.01 20.67
N GLU A 586 -2.29 7.16 21.57
CA GLU A 586 -3.47 6.31 21.60
C GLU A 586 -4.56 6.90 20.72
N ASN A 587 -5.07 6.10 19.79
CA ASN A 587 -6.26 6.46 19.05
C ASN A 587 -7.49 6.01 19.84
N GLN A 588 -8.19 6.97 20.43
CA GLN A 588 -9.40 6.73 21.25
C GLN A 588 -10.56 6.10 20.47
N MET A 589 -10.63 6.32 19.14
CA MET A 589 -11.73 5.80 18.31
C MET A 589 -11.54 4.32 17.97
N MET A 590 -10.29 3.84 17.86
CA MET A 590 -9.97 2.44 17.55
C MET A 590 -9.47 1.63 18.75
N ASP A 591 -9.28 2.26 19.92
CA ASP A 591 -8.71 1.62 21.10
C ASP A 591 -7.35 0.96 20.81
N ALA A 592 -6.48 1.68 20.08
CA ALA A 592 -5.21 1.16 19.61
C ALA A 592 -4.08 2.19 19.79
N THR A 593 -2.92 1.71 20.25
CA THR A 593 -1.69 2.51 20.33
C THR A 593 -0.99 2.54 18.97
N MET A 594 -0.67 3.74 18.52
CA MET A 594 -0.05 4.02 17.24
C MET A 594 1.41 4.42 17.47
N ALA A 595 2.32 3.74 16.78
CA ALA A 595 3.75 4.03 16.82
C ALA A 595 4.25 4.32 15.41
N THR A 596 4.88 5.48 15.22
CA THR A 596 5.57 5.85 13.97
C THR A 596 7.04 6.09 14.26
N PRO A 597 7.96 5.39 13.57
CA PRO A 597 9.38 5.59 13.78
C PRO A 597 9.84 6.95 13.27
N SER A 598 10.94 7.43 13.84
CA SER A 598 11.73 8.51 13.24
C SER A 598 12.92 7.89 12.52
N ILE A 599 13.18 8.37 11.31
CA ILE A 599 14.25 7.86 10.45
C ILE A 599 15.20 9.00 10.14
N HIS A 600 16.49 8.80 10.43
CA HIS A 600 17.55 9.69 9.98
C HIS A 600 18.38 9.01 8.91
N SER A 601 18.28 9.52 7.68
CA SER A 601 18.99 8.95 6.53
C SER A 601 20.37 9.58 6.37
N GLU A 602 21.41 8.76 6.52
CA GLU A 602 22.78 9.10 6.13
C GLU A 602 23.08 8.58 4.71
N LEU A 603 24.28 8.88 4.20
CA LEU A 603 24.65 8.48 2.84
C LEU A 603 24.66 6.95 2.64
N PHE A 604 25.04 6.17 3.66
CA PHE A 604 25.22 4.71 3.54
C PHE A 604 24.37 3.88 4.50
N ARG A 605 23.60 4.52 5.39
CA ARG A 605 22.76 3.84 6.38
C ARG A 605 21.63 4.75 6.83
N ASP A 606 20.55 4.14 7.26
CA ASP A 606 19.47 4.81 7.96
C ASP A 606 19.47 4.40 9.42
N VAL A 607 19.25 5.36 10.30
CA VAL A 607 19.07 5.16 11.73
C VAL A 607 17.57 5.22 12.02
N TYR A 608 17.05 4.16 12.60
CA TYR A 608 15.66 4.05 13.02
C TYR A 608 15.56 4.20 14.53
N VAL A 609 14.60 4.98 14.96
CA VAL A 609 14.15 5.03 16.33
C VAL A 609 12.64 4.84 16.33
N THR A 610 12.19 3.68 16.79
CA THR A 610 10.77 3.32 16.86
C THR A 610 10.31 3.46 18.31
N PRO A 611 9.24 4.21 18.60
CA PRO A 611 8.75 4.32 19.96
C PRO A 611 7.99 3.05 20.34
N THR A 612 8.23 2.55 21.54
CA THR A 612 7.57 1.36 22.08
C THR A 612 6.66 1.71 23.24
N ASP A 613 7.11 2.58 24.14
CA ASP A 613 6.36 3.01 25.31
C ASP A 613 6.86 4.38 25.80
N TYR A 614 6.01 5.11 26.52
CA TYR A 614 6.37 6.34 27.22
C TYR A 614 5.84 6.29 28.65
N LYS A 615 6.77 6.39 29.61
CA LYS A 615 6.42 6.44 31.03
C LYS A 615 6.44 7.89 31.48
N PRO A 616 5.29 8.48 31.85
CA PRO A 616 5.26 9.84 32.36
C PRO A 616 6.05 9.96 33.68
N PRO A 617 6.45 11.18 34.07
CA PRO A 617 7.16 11.37 35.32
C PRO A 617 6.28 10.94 36.50
N VAL A 618 6.87 10.26 37.48
CA VAL A 618 6.16 9.79 38.68
C VAL A 618 6.48 10.74 39.82
N ASP A 619 5.46 11.41 40.34
CA ASP A 619 5.58 12.15 41.59
C ASP A 619 5.54 11.17 42.76
N ASN A 620 6.70 10.92 43.37
CA ASN A 620 6.83 10.00 44.51
C ASN A 620 6.16 10.52 45.79
N ASN A 621 5.68 11.76 45.80
CA ASN A 621 4.85 12.31 46.86
C ASN A 621 3.36 11.97 46.66
N MET A 622 3.03 11.27 45.58
CA MET A 622 1.65 10.95 45.19
C MET A 622 1.49 9.45 44.97
N ALA A 623 0.33 8.91 45.37
CA ALA A 623 -0.05 7.55 45.06
C ALA A 623 -1.56 7.44 44.80
N SER A 624 -1.95 6.41 44.05
CA SER A 624 -3.34 6.11 43.71
C SER A 624 -3.81 4.92 44.51
N PHE A 625 -4.89 5.09 45.28
CA PHE A 625 -5.40 4.08 46.20
C PHE A 625 -6.79 3.62 45.76
N PHE A 626 -6.97 2.31 45.62
CA PHE A 626 -8.30 1.71 45.64
C PHE A 626 -8.79 1.53 47.08
N VAL A 627 -10.10 1.45 47.27
CA VAL A 627 -10.69 1.15 48.59
C VAL A 627 -10.13 -0.16 49.16
N ASN A 628 -9.70 -0.12 50.43
CA ASN A 628 -8.96 -1.12 51.20
C ASN A 628 -7.53 -1.43 50.72
N GLU A 629 -6.98 -0.62 49.81
CA GLU A 629 -5.59 -0.76 49.39
C GLU A 629 -4.67 0.06 50.29
N THR A 630 -3.54 -0.55 50.68
CA THR A 630 -2.46 0.11 51.42
C THR A 630 -1.28 0.36 50.50
N GLN A 631 -0.83 1.61 50.39
CA GLN A 631 0.43 1.96 49.71
C GLN A 631 1.27 2.90 50.58
N ALA A 632 2.57 2.92 50.33
CA ALA A 632 3.51 3.78 51.03
C ALA A 632 3.81 5.05 50.22
N ILE A 633 3.77 6.21 50.88
CA ILE A 633 4.29 7.49 50.36
C ILE A 633 5.35 7.96 51.35
N GLY A 634 6.62 7.79 50.99
CA GLY A 634 7.74 8.09 51.90
C GLY A 634 7.65 7.28 53.21
N PRO A 635 7.61 7.93 54.38
CA PRO A 635 7.52 7.25 55.68
C PRO A 635 6.07 6.87 56.10
N TYR A 636 5.07 7.19 55.29
CA TYR A 636 3.66 6.93 55.60
C TYR A 636 3.18 5.66 54.89
N GLU A 637 2.58 4.73 55.63
CA GLU A 637 1.70 3.71 55.05
C GLU A 637 0.27 4.22 55.12
N ILE A 638 -0.37 4.42 53.98
CA ILE A 638 -1.72 4.96 53.88
C ILE A 638 -2.64 3.87 53.35
N THR A 639 -3.76 3.64 54.02
CA THR A 639 -4.82 2.75 53.55
C THR A 639 -6.07 3.57 53.29
N PHE A 640 -6.62 3.48 52.08
CA PHE A 640 -7.88 4.14 51.77
C PHE A 640 -9.06 3.29 52.24
N LEU A 641 -9.85 3.76 53.21
CA LEU A 641 -10.93 2.96 53.82
C LEU A 641 -12.26 3.12 53.08
N GLU A 642 -12.74 4.35 52.95
CA GLU A 642 -14.05 4.64 52.35
C GLU A 642 -14.19 6.11 51.97
N PHE A 643 -15.14 6.44 51.09
CA PHE A 643 -15.52 7.83 50.84
C PHE A 643 -16.42 8.34 51.97
N ASP A 644 -16.14 9.55 52.46
CA ASP A 644 -16.95 10.27 53.44
C ASP A 644 -17.67 11.43 52.73
N ALA A 645 -18.84 11.16 52.16
CA ALA A 645 -19.69 12.20 51.62
C ALA A 645 -20.58 12.75 52.75
N ALA A 646 -20.24 13.92 53.29
CA ALA A 646 -21.14 14.60 54.21
C ALA A 646 -22.33 15.15 53.41
N GLU A 647 -23.55 14.72 53.74
CA GLU A 647 -24.79 15.18 53.09
C GLU A 647 -24.85 16.72 53.10
N ALA A 648 -25.05 17.30 51.91
CA ALA A 648 -25.37 18.70 51.75
C ALA A 648 -26.75 18.99 52.37
N HIS A 649 -26.78 19.38 53.65
CA HIS A 649 -28.00 19.85 54.29
C HIS A 649 -28.33 21.29 53.85
N GLY A 650 -29.14 21.37 52.80
CA GLY A 650 -29.80 22.58 52.30
C GLY A 650 -31.15 22.25 51.64
N GLY A 651 -32.14 21.91 52.48
CA GLY A 651 -33.59 21.97 52.22
C GLY A 651 -34.17 21.50 50.88
N ILE A 652 -34.64 20.25 50.81
CA ILE A 652 -35.71 19.86 49.88
C ILE A 652 -37.03 20.37 50.46
N GLY A 653 -37.53 21.49 49.94
CA GLY A 653 -38.87 22.00 50.20
C GLY A 653 -39.76 21.85 48.97
N GLY A 654 -40.61 20.82 48.98
CA GLY A 654 -41.92 20.75 48.32
C GLY A 654 -42.01 21.00 46.81
N LEU A 655 -42.51 20.00 46.07
CA LEU A 655 -43.21 20.25 44.81
C LEU A 655 -44.30 21.32 45.02
N PRO A 656 -44.44 22.32 44.13
CA PRO A 656 -45.73 22.93 43.89
C PRO A 656 -46.15 22.72 42.43
N ASP A 657 -47.40 22.27 42.32
CA ASP A 657 -48.21 22.29 41.11
C ASP A 657 -48.14 23.62 40.36
N SER A 658 -48.42 23.50 39.06
CA SER A 658 -48.81 24.60 38.19
C SER A 658 -49.87 25.49 38.86
N THR A 659 -49.54 26.77 39.11
CA THR A 659 -50.33 27.97 38.80
C THR A 659 -49.92 29.15 39.70
N THR A 660 -49.79 30.32 39.09
CA THR A 660 -49.74 31.68 39.68
C THR A 660 -48.53 32.13 40.51
N GLY A 661 -47.90 33.23 40.04
CA GLY A 661 -47.69 34.46 40.81
C GLY A 661 -46.51 34.57 41.78
N ASN A 662 -45.51 35.39 41.40
CA ASN A 662 -44.59 36.17 42.24
C ASN A 662 -44.39 35.75 43.71
N ALA A 663 -43.20 35.23 44.02
CA ALA A 663 -42.53 35.43 45.31
C ALA A 663 -41.01 35.48 45.10
N GLY A 664 -40.35 36.45 45.75
CA GLY A 664 -38.99 36.88 45.47
C GLY A 664 -37.90 35.84 45.75
N VAL A 665 -36.90 35.85 44.88
CA VAL A 665 -35.65 35.10 45.02
C VAL A 665 -34.74 35.88 45.97
N GLY A 666 -34.44 35.30 47.14
CA GLY A 666 -33.32 35.73 47.98
C GLY A 666 -32.00 35.29 47.36
N GLU A 667 -31.04 36.20 47.33
CA GLU A 667 -29.67 35.97 46.87
C GLU A 667 -28.94 34.93 47.75
N GLY A 668 -28.20 34.03 47.10
CA GLY A 668 -26.87 33.64 47.57
C GLY A 668 -26.70 32.35 48.38
N ASP A 669 -27.30 31.23 47.99
CA ASP A 669 -26.86 29.92 48.53
C ASP A 669 -26.36 29.00 47.40
N SER A 670 -25.05 29.06 47.15
CA SER A 670 -24.36 28.17 46.23
C SER A 670 -24.22 26.78 46.89
N MET A 671 -24.77 25.74 46.26
CA MET A 671 -24.58 24.35 46.72
C MET A 671 -23.09 24.03 46.85
N ARG A 672 -22.63 23.79 48.08
CA ARG A 672 -21.28 23.37 48.43
C ARG A 672 -21.32 21.88 48.79
N ALA A 673 -20.90 21.01 47.87
CA ALA A 673 -20.74 19.60 48.19
C ALA A 673 -19.33 19.36 48.75
N LEU A 674 -19.25 18.75 49.93
CA LEU A 674 -18.00 18.33 50.57
C LEU A 674 -17.86 16.82 50.42
N LEU A 675 -16.89 16.38 49.61
CA LEU A 675 -16.52 14.97 49.52
C LEU A 675 -15.19 14.76 50.24
N GLY A 676 -15.18 13.88 51.23
CA GLY A 676 -13.97 13.41 51.90
C GLY A 676 -13.66 11.96 51.57
N ALA A 677 -12.47 11.52 51.97
CA ALA A 677 -12.12 10.12 51.94
C ALA A 677 -11.36 9.77 53.22
N LYS A 678 -11.81 8.69 53.87
CA LYS A 678 -11.32 8.22 55.16
C LYS A 678 -10.08 7.37 54.93
N LEU A 679 -8.98 7.77 55.55
CA LEU A 679 -7.66 7.18 55.39
C LEU A 679 -7.15 6.67 56.73
N LEU A 680 -6.64 5.44 56.77
CA LEU A 680 -5.85 4.94 57.88
C LEU A 680 -4.37 5.17 57.56
N VAL A 681 -3.71 5.98 58.38
CA VAL A 681 -2.33 6.39 58.17
C VAL A 681 -1.49 5.81 59.28
N ARG A 682 -0.46 5.04 58.93
CA ARG A 682 0.55 4.58 59.86
C ARG A 682 1.86 5.36 59.65
N TYR A 683 2.35 5.96 60.73
CA TYR A 683 3.60 6.72 60.75
C TYR A 683 4.30 6.50 62.10
N ASN A 684 5.60 6.15 62.08
CA ASN A 684 6.40 5.86 63.28
C ASN A 684 5.74 4.85 64.26
N GLY A 685 5.03 3.85 63.73
CA GLY A 685 4.36 2.82 64.53
C GLY A 685 3.05 3.26 65.20
N GLN A 686 2.57 4.47 64.95
CA GLN A 686 1.24 4.94 65.36
C GLN A 686 0.27 4.92 64.18
N GLU A 687 -0.96 4.47 64.42
CA GLU A 687 -2.06 4.50 63.45
C GLU A 687 -3.03 5.63 63.78
N MET A 688 -3.41 6.40 62.76
CA MET A 688 -4.37 7.49 62.87
C MET A 688 -5.34 7.45 61.70
N GLU A 689 -6.62 7.67 62.00
CA GLU A 689 -7.64 7.83 60.97
C GLU A 689 -7.80 9.32 60.64
N MET A 690 -7.76 9.65 59.36
CA MET A 690 -7.82 11.02 58.86
C MET A 690 -8.80 11.11 57.69
N THR A 691 -9.49 12.24 57.57
CA THR A 691 -10.46 12.45 56.50
C THR A 691 -10.20 13.77 55.79
N PRO A 692 -9.22 13.82 54.85
CA PRO A 692 -9.10 14.94 53.93
C PRO A 692 -10.41 15.17 53.18
N LYS A 693 -10.67 16.43 52.80
CA LYS A 693 -11.92 16.84 52.14
C LYS A 693 -11.65 17.71 50.92
N ILE A 694 -12.56 17.66 49.97
CA ILE A 694 -12.60 18.49 48.78
C ILE A 694 -13.93 19.23 48.78
N GLN A 695 -13.89 20.52 48.51
CA GLN A 695 -15.07 21.35 48.35
C GLN A 695 -15.32 21.60 46.86
N LEU A 696 -16.50 21.20 46.39
CA LEU A 696 -16.99 21.55 45.06
C LEU A 696 -17.76 22.88 45.17
N ALA A 697 -17.21 23.94 44.60
CA ALA A 697 -17.85 25.25 44.52
C ALA A 697 -18.37 25.51 43.10
N ALA A 698 -19.56 26.08 42.97
CA ALA A 698 -20.09 26.53 41.68
C ALA A 698 -19.49 27.89 41.31
N GLY A 699 -18.88 28.01 40.13
CA GLY A 699 -18.37 29.29 39.63
C GLY A 699 -19.50 30.30 39.38
N GLU A 700 -19.31 31.57 39.78
CA GLU A 700 -20.35 32.61 39.70
C GLU A 700 -20.63 33.12 38.27
N SER A 701 -19.83 32.79 37.25
CA SER A 701 -19.99 33.34 35.89
C SER A 701 -19.86 32.36 34.73
N ASP A 702 -19.42 31.12 34.97
CA ASP A 702 -19.32 30.07 33.98
C ASP A 702 -19.72 28.76 34.68
N ARG A 703 -20.40 27.84 34.00
CA ARG A 703 -20.90 26.60 34.62
C ARG A 703 -19.76 25.61 34.98
N SER A 704 -18.55 26.09 35.22
CA SER A 704 -17.42 25.33 35.71
C SER A 704 -17.54 25.13 37.22
N GLN A 705 -17.41 23.87 37.65
CA GLN A 705 -17.23 23.53 39.06
C GLN A 705 -15.76 23.73 39.39
N THR A 706 -15.45 24.54 40.39
CA THR A 706 -14.10 24.68 40.92
C THR A 706 -13.92 23.71 42.08
N VAL A 707 -12.88 22.89 41.98
CA VAL A 707 -12.49 21.91 43.00
C VAL A 707 -11.50 22.59 43.93
N GLN A 708 -11.88 22.82 45.19
CA GLN A 708 -10.99 23.39 46.20
C GLN A 708 -10.58 22.31 47.20
N ASN A 709 -9.28 21.98 47.21
CA ASN A 709 -8.71 21.03 48.15
C ASN A 709 -8.64 21.64 49.55
N MET A 710 -9.15 20.94 50.56
CA MET A 710 -8.95 21.27 51.97
C MET A 710 -7.91 20.32 52.55
N PRO A 711 -6.63 20.73 52.57
CA PRO A 711 -5.57 19.87 53.08
C PRO A 711 -5.78 19.56 54.56
N VAL A 712 -5.43 18.34 54.96
CA VAL A 712 -5.39 17.93 56.37
C VAL A 712 -3.94 17.72 56.77
N THR A 713 -3.54 18.32 57.89
CA THR A 713 -2.18 18.18 58.42
C THR A 713 -1.96 16.78 58.98
N PHE A 714 -0.97 16.08 58.42
CA PHE A 714 -0.48 14.77 58.81
C PHE A 714 0.50 14.85 59.99
N PRO A 715 0.74 13.73 60.68
CA PRO A 715 1.77 13.61 61.71
C PRO A 715 3.14 13.91 61.12
N GLY A 716 3.96 14.73 61.78
CA GLY A 716 5.23 15.21 61.24
C GLY A 716 5.15 16.57 60.52
N GLY A 717 3.97 17.19 60.44
CA GLY A 717 3.79 18.56 59.93
C GLY A 717 3.59 18.68 58.42
N HIS A 718 3.48 17.55 57.72
CA HIS A 718 3.14 17.48 56.29
C HIS A 718 1.63 17.64 56.08
N GLU A 719 1.17 17.94 54.87
CA GLU A 719 -0.27 18.05 54.57
C GLU A 719 -0.67 17.02 53.52
N ILE A 720 -1.94 16.61 53.48
CA ILE A 720 -2.45 15.78 52.38
C ILE A 720 -3.51 16.51 51.58
N SER A 721 -3.34 16.48 50.26
CA SER A 721 -4.29 16.96 49.28
C SER A 721 -4.81 15.79 48.42
N PHE A 722 -6.07 15.88 48.01
CA PHE A 722 -6.58 15.02 46.95
C PHE A 722 -6.28 15.64 45.59
N MET A 723 -5.65 14.87 44.72
CA MET A 723 -5.37 15.31 43.36
C MET A 723 -6.51 14.94 42.42
N THR A 724 -7.09 13.76 42.60
CA THR A 724 -8.23 13.29 41.81
C THR A 724 -9.03 12.26 42.60
N PHE A 725 -10.32 12.14 42.29
CA PHE A 725 -11.19 11.13 42.85
C PHE A 725 -12.10 10.56 41.76
N ASP A 726 -12.26 9.23 41.73
CA ASP A 726 -13.21 8.53 40.87
C ASP A 726 -14.08 7.62 41.75
N PRO A 727 -15.29 8.08 42.12
CA PRO A 727 -16.21 7.31 42.96
C PRO A 727 -16.68 6.02 42.29
N VAL A 728 -16.72 5.99 40.96
CA VAL A 728 -17.21 4.84 40.18
C VAL A 728 -16.17 3.72 40.20
N ARG A 729 -14.90 4.07 39.97
CA ARG A 729 -13.76 3.14 40.06
C ARG A 729 -13.28 2.89 41.49
N ARG A 730 -13.84 3.60 42.48
CA ARG A 730 -13.44 3.59 43.89
C ARG A 730 -11.94 3.90 44.06
N LEU A 731 -11.47 4.90 43.33
CA LEU A 731 -10.08 5.31 43.26
C LEU A 731 -9.93 6.72 43.83
N ALA A 732 -8.90 6.94 44.64
CA ALA A 732 -8.49 8.26 45.09
C ALA A 732 -6.99 8.45 44.86
N VAL A 733 -6.59 9.58 44.28
CA VAL A 733 -5.18 9.94 44.12
C VAL A 733 -4.84 11.00 45.15
N ILE A 734 -3.87 10.67 46.00
CA ILE A 734 -3.51 11.41 47.20
C ILE A 734 -2.07 11.87 47.05
N ARG A 735 -1.83 13.14 47.35
CA ARG A 735 -0.49 13.73 47.39
C ARG A 735 -0.18 14.22 48.80
N VAL A 736 1.00 13.88 49.29
CA VAL A 736 1.53 14.38 50.57
C VAL A 736 2.38 15.61 50.28
N GLU A 737 1.85 16.77 50.65
CA GLU A 737 2.49 18.07 50.55
C GLU A 737 3.59 18.23 51.60
N GLY A 738 4.72 18.82 51.20
CA GLY A 738 5.87 19.08 52.06
C GLY A 738 6.83 17.88 52.22
N LEU A 739 6.57 16.75 51.59
CA LEU A 739 7.60 15.74 51.33
C LEU A 739 8.42 16.19 50.10
N ASP A 740 9.73 16.26 50.24
CA ASP A 740 10.66 16.54 49.13
C ASP A 740 11.22 15.22 48.57
N LEU A 741 10.35 14.25 48.28
CA LEU A 741 10.79 13.03 47.61
C LEU A 741 11.16 13.35 46.16
N PRO A 742 12.28 12.81 45.64
CA PRO A 742 12.70 13.06 44.27
C PRO A 742 11.63 12.53 43.31
N THR A 743 11.25 13.33 42.31
CA THR A 743 10.37 12.84 41.22
C THR A 743 11.15 11.86 40.36
N ALA A 744 10.53 10.74 39.99
CA ALA A 744 11.13 9.88 38.99
C ALA A 744 10.96 10.58 37.62
N PRO A 745 12.05 10.80 36.86
CA PRO A 745 11.97 11.46 35.57
C PRO A 745 11.10 10.65 34.60
N SER A 746 10.52 11.34 33.62
CA SER A 746 9.83 10.65 32.54
C SER A 746 10.81 9.77 31.77
N THR A 747 10.34 8.67 31.18
CA THR A 747 11.21 7.70 30.51
C THR A 747 10.68 7.36 29.13
N ALA A 748 11.54 7.50 28.13
CA ALA A 748 11.27 7.04 26.77
C ALA A 748 11.70 5.58 26.61
N VAL A 749 10.81 4.73 26.10
CA VAL A 749 11.16 3.37 25.68
C VAL A 749 11.14 3.33 24.16
N VAL A 750 12.31 3.21 23.56
CA VAL A 750 12.48 3.22 22.11
C VAL A 750 13.30 2.03 21.65
N THR A 751 12.96 1.51 20.48
CA THR A 751 13.74 0.47 19.81
C THR A 751 14.56 1.11 18.69
N VAL A 752 15.87 0.87 18.71
CA VAL A 752 16.83 1.45 17.79
C VAL A 752 17.42 0.36 16.89
N SER A 753 17.50 0.65 15.58
CA SER A 753 18.26 -0.16 14.64
C SER A 753 18.87 0.66 13.50
N ILE A 754 19.94 0.13 12.90
CA ILE A 754 20.67 0.73 11.79
C ILE A 754 20.54 -0.18 10.58
N LYS A 755 20.18 0.40 9.43
CA LYS A 755 20.03 -0.33 8.18
C LYS A 755 20.96 0.23 7.13
N PRO A 756 22.02 -0.50 6.74
CA PRO A 756 22.93 -0.03 5.69
C PRO A 756 22.27 -0.14 4.31
N ALA A 757 22.85 0.55 3.33
CA ALA A 757 22.57 0.37 1.90
C ALA A 757 21.13 0.65 1.41
N ILE A 758 20.24 1.19 2.24
CA ILE A 758 18.88 1.57 1.83
C ILE A 758 18.89 2.57 0.66
N MET A 759 19.88 3.48 0.61
CA MET A 759 20.02 4.40 -0.52
C MET A 759 20.20 3.67 -1.87
N LEU A 760 20.75 2.45 -1.89
CA LEU A 760 20.80 1.61 -3.09
C LEU A 760 19.41 1.10 -3.48
N VAL A 761 18.55 0.79 -2.50
CA VAL A 761 17.16 0.41 -2.77
C VAL A 761 16.44 1.53 -3.52
N TRP A 762 16.48 2.75 -2.97
CA TRP A 762 15.78 3.90 -3.55
C TRP A 762 16.39 4.39 -4.86
N SER A 763 17.73 4.49 -4.95
CA SER A 763 18.38 4.88 -6.20
C SER A 763 18.19 3.85 -7.30
N GLY A 764 18.30 2.55 -6.99
CA GLY A 764 18.01 1.46 -7.92
C GLY A 764 16.57 1.50 -8.41
N MET A 765 15.63 1.74 -7.51
CA MET A 765 14.22 1.90 -7.83
C MET A 765 13.98 3.07 -8.79
N ILE A 766 14.50 4.27 -8.48
CA ILE A 766 14.34 5.48 -9.31
C ILE A 766 14.93 5.24 -10.71
N ILE A 767 16.15 4.70 -10.80
CA ILE A 767 16.80 4.35 -12.06
C ILE A 767 15.94 3.34 -12.84
N GLY A 768 15.41 2.34 -12.15
CA GLY A 768 14.52 1.31 -12.67
C GLY A 768 13.28 1.90 -13.35
N VAL A 769 12.56 2.75 -12.62
CA VAL A 769 11.33 3.44 -13.09
C VAL A 769 11.63 4.36 -14.26
N VAL A 770 12.68 5.19 -14.18
CA VAL A 770 13.09 6.07 -15.28
C VAL A 770 13.42 5.25 -16.53
N GLY A 771 14.17 4.16 -16.38
CA GLY A 771 14.44 3.22 -17.47
C GLY A 771 13.17 2.63 -18.10
N GLY A 772 12.23 2.20 -17.25
CA GLY A 772 10.92 1.69 -17.65
C GLY A 772 10.10 2.72 -18.43
N ILE A 773 10.05 3.97 -17.96
CA ILE A 773 9.36 5.08 -18.65
C ILE A 773 9.98 5.34 -20.02
N ILE A 774 11.31 5.42 -20.11
CA ILE A 774 12.02 5.63 -21.38
C ILE A 774 11.73 4.49 -22.36
N ALA A 775 11.78 3.25 -21.88
CA ALA A 775 11.42 2.08 -22.68
C ALA A 775 9.97 2.16 -23.16
N SER A 776 9.06 2.64 -22.31
CA SER A 776 7.63 2.81 -22.60
C SER A 776 7.36 3.83 -23.69
N ILE A 777 8.00 5.00 -23.59
CA ILE A 777 7.92 6.05 -24.60
C ILE A 777 8.41 5.52 -25.94
N ARG A 778 9.60 4.88 -25.96
CA ARG A 778 10.17 4.30 -27.18
C ARG A 778 9.22 3.31 -27.83
N ARG A 779 8.68 2.36 -27.06
CA ARG A 779 7.81 1.29 -27.58
C ARG A 779 6.51 1.84 -28.15
N THR A 780 5.97 2.88 -27.53
CA THR A 780 4.78 3.58 -28.02
C THR A 780 5.04 4.24 -29.38
N LEU A 781 6.19 4.92 -29.52
CA LEU A 781 6.59 5.55 -30.79
C LEU A 781 6.85 4.52 -31.89
N GLU A 782 7.50 3.40 -31.57
CA GLU A 782 7.71 2.28 -32.51
C GLU A 782 6.37 1.64 -32.94
N GLY A 783 5.42 1.50 -32.01
CA GLY A 783 4.07 1.01 -32.28
C GLY A 783 3.31 1.91 -33.25
N GLN A 784 3.30 3.22 -33.00
CA GLN A 784 2.65 4.20 -33.88
C GLN A 784 3.24 4.20 -35.29
N ALA A 785 4.57 4.18 -35.41
CA ALA A 785 5.24 4.13 -36.70
C ALA A 785 4.87 2.88 -37.52
N THR A 786 4.78 1.73 -36.85
CA THR A 786 4.37 0.47 -37.48
C THR A 786 2.94 0.56 -38.02
N LEU A 787 2.02 1.14 -37.24
CA LEU A 787 0.62 1.35 -37.65
C LEU A 787 0.45 2.35 -38.80
N ASP A 788 1.38 3.29 -38.94
CA ASP A 788 1.39 4.29 -40.02
C ASP A 788 2.17 3.80 -41.26
N GLY A 789 2.63 2.54 -41.28
CA GLY A 789 3.41 1.97 -42.39
C GLY A 789 4.81 2.58 -42.57
N LYS A 790 5.32 3.33 -41.57
CA LYS A 790 6.61 4.03 -41.63
C LYS A 790 7.72 3.22 -40.98
N ARG A 791 8.88 3.14 -41.63
CA ARG A 791 10.10 2.61 -40.99
C ARG A 791 10.74 3.70 -40.10
N ASN A 792 10.61 3.50 -38.79
CA ASN A 792 11.32 4.10 -37.66
C ASN A 792 11.55 5.64 -37.65
N PRO A 793 10.71 6.44 -36.96
CA PRO A 793 10.84 7.89 -36.85
C PRO A 793 11.82 8.37 -35.77
N LEU A 794 12.48 7.46 -35.04
CA LEU A 794 13.36 7.83 -33.92
C LEU A 794 14.69 8.39 -34.46
N GLY A 795 14.82 9.71 -34.44
CA GLY A 795 16.04 10.43 -34.82
C GLY A 795 17.26 9.99 -34.01
N ARG A 796 18.45 10.09 -34.61
CA ARG A 796 19.73 9.91 -33.91
C ARG A 796 19.98 11.13 -33.02
N GLY A 797 20.40 10.92 -31.78
CA GLY A 797 20.77 12.00 -30.84
C GLY A 797 19.64 12.48 -29.92
N TRP A 798 19.91 13.53 -29.16
CA TRP A 798 19.01 14.12 -28.14
C TRP A 798 17.93 15.05 -28.73
N GLY A 799 17.94 15.28 -30.05
CA GLY A 799 17.44 16.54 -30.63
C GLY A 799 15.95 16.69 -30.94
N ARG A 800 15.12 15.64 -31.03
CA ARG A 800 13.67 15.83 -31.30
C ARG A 800 12.81 14.71 -30.71
N ILE A 801 12.04 15.03 -29.67
CA ILE A 801 10.87 14.24 -29.28
C ILE A 801 9.78 14.54 -30.32
N PRO A 802 9.24 13.54 -31.04
CA PRO A 802 8.07 13.75 -31.91
C PRO A 802 6.91 14.27 -31.04
N ARG A 803 6.24 15.36 -31.45
CA ARG A 803 5.07 15.89 -30.73
C ARG A 803 4.02 14.77 -30.57
N LEU A 804 3.90 14.22 -29.36
CA LEU A 804 2.98 13.12 -29.02
C LEU A 804 1.49 13.50 -29.19
N PHE A 805 1.18 14.80 -29.24
CA PHE A 805 -0.20 15.32 -29.22
C PHE A 805 -0.46 16.48 -30.21
N GLY A 806 0.28 16.57 -31.32
CA GLY A 806 -0.01 17.58 -32.35
C GLY A 806 -1.15 17.18 -33.28
N PRO A 807 -2.05 18.10 -33.71
CA PRO A 807 -3.03 17.79 -34.73
C PRO A 807 -2.31 17.33 -36.01
N LYS A 808 -2.77 16.20 -36.59
CA LYS A 808 -2.29 15.74 -37.90
C LYS A 808 -2.52 16.87 -38.90
N LYS A 809 -1.47 17.50 -39.42
CA LYS A 809 -1.59 18.29 -40.65
C LYS A 809 -2.14 17.33 -41.70
N ARG A 810 -3.38 17.56 -42.14
CA ARG A 810 -3.88 17.03 -43.41
C ARG A 810 -2.88 17.51 -44.45
N THR A 811 -2.08 16.60 -44.98
CA THR A 811 -1.44 16.82 -46.27
C THR A 811 -2.59 16.96 -47.26
N GLN A 812 -2.94 18.20 -47.59
CA GLN A 812 -3.71 18.49 -48.80
C GLN A 812 -2.93 17.85 -49.95
N GLY A 813 -3.61 16.99 -50.70
CA GLY A 813 -3.08 16.49 -51.95
C GLY A 813 -2.79 17.69 -52.85
N GLY A 814 -1.51 17.95 -53.08
CA GLY A 814 -1.08 18.79 -54.18
C GLY A 814 -1.39 18.02 -55.46
N LEU A 815 -2.40 18.49 -56.18
CA LEU A 815 -2.59 18.19 -57.59
C LEU A 815 -1.33 18.65 -58.33
N SER A 816 -0.40 17.74 -58.61
CA SER A 816 0.60 17.98 -59.64
C SER A 816 -0.08 17.79 -60.99
N GLN A 817 -0.34 18.91 -61.67
CA GLN A 817 -0.60 18.92 -63.10
C GLN A 817 0.57 18.24 -63.81
N GLY A 818 0.30 17.05 -64.36
CA GLY A 818 1.18 16.38 -65.32
C GLY A 818 0.34 16.16 -66.57
N ALA A 819 0.47 17.06 -67.54
CA ALA A 819 -0.10 16.91 -68.87
C ALA A 819 0.46 15.66 -69.57
N PRO A 820 -0.33 14.97 -70.43
CA PRO A 820 0.12 13.78 -71.12
C PRO A 820 0.92 14.16 -72.37
N SER A 821 2.21 13.84 -72.41
CA SER A 821 2.98 13.87 -73.68
C SER A 821 2.88 12.50 -74.36
N LEU A 822 2.00 12.45 -75.36
CA LEU A 822 1.98 11.46 -76.44
C LEU A 822 3.35 11.43 -77.14
N HIS A 823 3.99 10.25 -77.17
CA HIS A 823 5.01 9.94 -78.17
C HIS A 823 4.31 9.29 -79.36
N ILE A 824 4.02 10.10 -80.38
CA ILE A 824 3.83 9.63 -81.75
C ILE A 824 5.14 9.97 -82.47
N GLN A 825 5.80 8.94 -82.98
CA GLN A 825 6.87 9.07 -83.96
C GLN A 825 6.28 9.70 -85.21
N ASP A 826 6.90 10.73 -85.76
CA ASP A 826 6.89 10.88 -87.21
C ASP A 826 8.20 11.49 -87.71
N HIS A 827 8.71 10.82 -88.72
CA HIS A 827 9.86 11.14 -89.52
C HIS A 827 9.47 12.16 -90.61
N GLN A 828 10.43 13.00 -91.01
CA GLN A 828 10.48 13.86 -92.22
C GLN A 828 9.66 15.17 -92.14
N ALA A 829 10.18 16.38 -92.33
CA ALA A 829 11.16 17.02 -93.25
C ALA A 829 10.40 17.94 -94.22
N THR A 830 10.84 19.21 -94.32
CA THR A 830 10.63 20.19 -95.42
C THR A 830 9.17 20.56 -95.74
N GLU A 831 8.72 21.80 -95.85
CA GLU A 831 9.25 23.12 -96.22
C GLU A 831 8.51 24.22 -95.44
#